data_AF-A0A8H7BA86-F1
#
_entry.id   AF-A0A8H7BA86-F1
#
_cell.length_a   1.000
_cell.length_b   1.000
_cell.length_c   1.000
_cell.angle_alpha   90.00
_cell.angle_beta   90.00
_cell.angle_gamma   90.00
#
_symmetry.space_group_name_H-M   'P 1'
#
loop_
_entity.id
_entity.type
_entity.pdbx_description
1 polymer ?
#
loop_
_entity_poly.entity_id
_entity_poly.type
_entity_poly.pdbx_seq_one_letter_code
_entity_poly.pdbx_strand_id
1 'polypeptide(L)'
;MPHAIEKSNGATKRGAAQKILNDAIGVTKTKDGHEKTDYTRWRLKDDRGCQTWHYLESDKDMRAWPQSTADKYFLGLDTEQPTLKPAKTPLEAARNGLEFFSQLQLPPGNWACEYGGPMFLLPGLVITWYVTETPVPASHATEIKNYLFSRANPEDGGWGLHIEGESTVFGTAMNYTVLRLLGVEAEEPRMQKARDTLWKLGGALNAPHWAKFWLSVLGVTEWDIVNPCPPELWLLPDWVPIAPWRWWIHMRQVFLPMSYIYSKKWSYPLNDLTRQLRAELLMQPFDTINFGAHRNTIASTDNYHAKSWILKLLFWFLAAIWFPYIRPTWMIKRAEEHVWWLIEAEDENTDFANLGPVNGPMNTLVAYIREGRDCHAVREHLKTLPEFLWVKDEGMLMNGTNGVQTWDTAFLIQAVESCGWSKDKKWKHMLTKSLEFLEDQQMLEETRDQHACYRQQRKGAWGFSTRKQGYTVSDCTSEGLKSTLILQKGNAFPELINERRVKDAIDVLLTMQNASGGCASYEPTRGSILLEHLNAAEVFGNIMIEYDYPECTTAVVTALHMFQNYYPDYRTAEISAFRDRAVSYIREAQRPDGSWYGSWGICFTYAGMFALESLKCSGEQYENSERVRRACQFFLDKQMDDGGWGETYKSCENGVWDQHPQSQVVQTAWVIIAMIEGGFPHKEPLEKAVKLIMKRQQANGEWLQEAIEGVFNKSCMISYPNYKFIFPIKALGIQMDRAYTNWQEGHELSPQQTTGHGGALVDEETVDEAEGQAGATLGHRWSKRSRRYVCRRGKNRNQQEPIPARSGQDQIQETAESSPITAIKREASTVHFWTNATPATLFGFSSNAEILVTNIANETRNWSTAEPLFQTDHCQEVYRPVEEGESPFDPDMSYLRATAILGGFVGRRHDVDKKRKDWVRERYMFAKEDEELIVSGEKGRDKVTKDPTSDQIGNQKELTPTGMKKWEWYGKKLRKDAARDAKKAAKREVIGRGGVFPPYGNLVANGCDKKPLREIGAGSARYNHGGFQDTDDYYAEPAPDLKSFSLDARVFEPEVEPGDD
;
A
#
# COMPACT_ATOMS: atom_id res chain seq x y z
N MET A 1 25.54 -6.60 42.49
CA MET A 1 25.54 -8.01 42.97
C MET A 1 24.72 -8.83 41.98
N PRO A 2 25.13 -10.05 41.61
CA PRO A 2 24.34 -10.89 40.71
C PRO A 2 23.25 -11.63 41.50
N HIS A 3 21.98 -11.29 41.28
CA HIS A 3 20.88 -12.18 41.64
C HIS A 3 20.48 -13.02 40.43
N ALA A 4 20.36 -14.33 40.63
CA ALA A 4 20.00 -15.26 39.56
C ALA A 4 18.56 -15.01 39.10
N ILE A 5 18.38 -14.91 37.78
CA ILE A 5 17.08 -15.11 37.13
C ILE A 5 17.06 -16.58 36.70
N GLU A 6 16.08 -17.34 37.18
CA GLU A 6 15.94 -18.74 36.81
C GLU A 6 15.65 -18.86 35.32
N LYS A 7 16.54 -19.54 34.58
CA LYS A 7 16.34 -19.86 33.17
C LYS A 7 15.29 -20.96 33.03
N SER A 8 14.02 -20.59 32.91
CA SER A 8 12.96 -21.46 32.40
C SER A 8 13.12 -21.70 30.88
N ASN A 9 14.30 -22.15 30.46
CA ASN A 9 14.56 -22.57 29.09
C ASN A 9 13.78 -23.85 28.83
N GLY A 10 12.61 -23.73 28.19
CA GLY A 10 11.81 -24.85 27.69
C GLY A 10 12.49 -25.57 26.53
N ALA A 11 13.66 -26.16 26.78
CA ALA A 11 14.52 -26.75 25.77
C ALA A 11 13.95 -28.09 25.26
N THR A 12 13.23 -28.03 24.14
CA THR A 12 12.93 -29.21 23.31
C THR A 12 14.27 -29.86 22.91
N LYS A 13 14.48 -31.10 23.38
CA LYS A 13 15.81 -31.75 23.36
C LYS A 13 16.18 -32.36 21.98
N ARG A 14 15.76 -31.72 20.89
CA ARG A 14 16.00 -32.13 19.50
C ARG A 14 16.66 -30.97 18.74
N GLY A 15 17.69 -31.27 17.97
CA GLY A 15 18.25 -30.30 17.03
C GLY A 15 17.24 -30.01 15.92
N ALA A 16 16.62 -28.83 15.95
CA ALA A 16 15.68 -28.40 14.92
C ALA A 16 16.43 -28.03 13.62
N ALA A 17 16.67 -29.03 12.77
CA ALA A 17 16.73 -28.80 11.33
C ALA A 17 15.33 -28.37 10.86
N GLN A 18 15.26 -27.51 9.83
CA GLN A 18 13.96 -27.09 9.32
C GLN A 18 13.19 -28.29 8.79
N LYS A 19 11.97 -28.52 9.29
CA LYS A 19 11.20 -29.70 8.89
C LYS A 19 10.53 -29.49 7.54
N ILE A 20 11.31 -29.63 6.49
CA ILE A 20 10.80 -29.79 5.12
C ILE A 20 9.95 -31.07 5.08
N LEU A 21 8.75 -30.98 4.50
CA LEU A 21 7.80 -32.09 4.44
C LEU A 21 7.97 -32.92 3.15
N ASN A 22 8.43 -34.16 3.32
CA ASN A 22 8.59 -35.21 2.31
C ASN A 22 9.50 -34.83 1.12
N ASP A 23 9.74 -35.76 0.21
CA ASP A 23 10.21 -35.43 -1.13
C ASP A 23 8.99 -35.04 -1.99
N ALA A 24 9.02 -33.89 -2.65
CA ALA A 24 7.90 -33.44 -3.48
C ALA A 24 7.82 -34.27 -4.78
N ILE A 25 6.65 -34.87 -5.01
CA ILE A 25 6.35 -35.66 -6.22
C ILE A 25 6.53 -34.78 -7.46
N GLY A 26 7.24 -35.27 -8.47
CA GLY A 26 7.48 -34.54 -9.72
C GLY A 26 8.64 -33.53 -9.67
N VAL A 27 9.41 -33.44 -8.59
CA VAL A 27 10.68 -32.69 -8.63
C VAL A 27 11.66 -33.34 -9.59
N THR A 28 12.02 -32.59 -10.63
CA THR A 28 13.12 -32.92 -11.54
C THR A 28 14.42 -32.37 -10.97
N LYS A 29 15.53 -33.10 -11.14
CA LYS A 29 16.86 -32.67 -10.70
C LYS A 29 17.83 -32.64 -11.89
N THR A 30 18.45 -31.50 -12.15
CA THR A 30 19.45 -31.36 -13.22
C THR A 30 20.75 -32.09 -12.87
N LYS A 31 21.63 -32.28 -13.85
CA LYS A 31 22.96 -32.86 -13.63
C LYS A 31 23.80 -32.04 -12.64
N ASP A 32 23.57 -30.74 -12.63
CA ASP A 32 24.23 -29.74 -11.79
C ASP A 32 23.55 -29.59 -10.41
N GLY A 33 22.55 -30.44 -10.11
CA GLY A 33 21.90 -30.55 -8.81
C GLY A 33 20.73 -29.57 -8.57
N HIS A 34 20.34 -28.76 -9.55
CA HIS A 34 19.20 -27.86 -9.43
C HIS A 34 17.89 -28.66 -9.39
N GLU A 35 17.02 -28.37 -8.43
CA GLU A 35 15.72 -29.01 -8.25
C GLU A 35 14.60 -28.10 -8.77
N LYS A 36 13.72 -28.58 -9.64
CA LYS A 36 12.54 -27.84 -10.11
C LYS A 36 11.30 -28.72 -10.07
N THR A 37 10.24 -28.23 -9.45
CA THR A 37 8.94 -28.90 -9.38
C THR A 37 8.31 -29.04 -10.76
N ASP A 38 7.42 -30.02 -10.91
CA ASP A 38 6.59 -30.18 -12.10
C ASP A 38 5.53 -29.05 -12.11
N TYR A 39 5.77 -28.03 -12.95
CA TYR A 39 4.89 -26.86 -13.01
C TYR A 39 3.48 -27.17 -13.50
N THR A 40 3.21 -28.35 -14.09
CA THR A 40 1.84 -28.77 -14.43
C THR A 40 1.00 -29.12 -13.19
N ARG A 41 1.62 -29.19 -12.00
CA ARG A 41 0.99 -29.47 -10.70
C ARG A 41 0.66 -28.24 -9.86
N TRP A 42 1.19 -27.06 -10.19
CA TRP A 42 0.83 -25.83 -9.48
C TRP A 42 -0.54 -25.30 -9.93
N ARG A 43 -1.31 -24.78 -8.97
CA ARG A 43 -2.60 -24.10 -9.17
C ARG A 43 -2.69 -22.83 -8.33
N LEU A 44 -3.19 -21.76 -8.92
CA LEU A 44 -3.64 -20.56 -8.23
C LEU A 44 -5.10 -20.75 -7.82
N LYS A 45 -5.37 -20.76 -6.51
CA LYS A 45 -6.72 -20.51 -5.99
C LYS A 45 -6.88 -19.02 -5.79
N ASP A 46 -7.98 -18.46 -6.28
CA ASP A 46 -8.48 -17.15 -5.88
C ASP A 46 -9.84 -17.34 -5.19
N ASP A 47 -9.92 -16.92 -3.92
CA ASP A 47 -11.13 -16.96 -3.11
C ASP A 47 -11.52 -15.53 -2.72
N ARG A 48 -12.42 -14.92 -3.49
CA ARG A 48 -12.87 -13.52 -3.32
C ARG A 48 -11.71 -12.52 -3.25
N GLY A 49 -10.74 -12.69 -4.14
CA GLY A 49 -9.48 -11.94 -4.20
C GLY A 49 -8.33 -12.59 -3.43
N CYS A 50 -8.59 -13.45 -2.44
CA CYS A 50 -7.52 -14.05 -1.62
C CYS A 50 -6.78 -15.12 -2.44
N GLN A 51 -5.55 -14.81 -2.86
CA GLN A 51 -4.77 -15.59 -3.82
C GLN A 51 -3.76 -16.49 -3.11
N THR A 52 -3.77 -17.80 -3.42
CA THR A 52 -2.85 -18.79 -2.83
C THR A 52 -2.44 -19.85 -3.86
N TRP A 53 -1.18 -20.28 -3.83
CA TRP A 53 -0.65 -21.30 -4.74
C TRP A 53 -0.60 -22.70 -4.08
N HIS A 54 -1.12 -23.70 -4.78
CA HIS A 54 -1.28 -25.08 -4.32
C HIS A 54 -0.53 -26.05 -5.23
N TYR A 55 0.14 -27.06 -4.67
CA TYR A 55 0.88 -28.07 -5.42
C TYR A 55 0.16 -29.43 -5.35
N LEU A 56 -0.25 -29.97 -6.49
CA LEU A 56 -1.08 -31.18 -6.57
C LEU A 56 -0.24 -32.46 -6.58
N GLU A 57 -0.23 -33.15 -5.43
CA GLU A 57 0.56 -34.36 -5.22
C GLU A 57 0.05 -35.59 -6.01
N SER A 58 -1.24 -35.64 -6.40
CA SER A 58 -1.81 -36.78 -7.14
C SER A 58 -2.40 -36.40 -8.50
N ASP A 59 -2.25 -37.32 -9.47
CA ASP A 59 -2.81 -37.18 -10.82
C ASP A 59 -4.35 -37.20 -10.82
N LYS A 60 -4.99 -37.70 -9.75
CA LYS A 60 -6.44 -37.61 -9.56
C LYS A 60 -6.85 -36.15 -9.36
N ASP A 61 -6.10 -35.43 -8.55
CA ASP A 61 -6.39 -34.03 -8.21
C ASP A 61 -6.05 -33.12 -9.39
N MET A 62 -4.98 -33.40 -10.13
CA MET A 62 -4.68 -32.73 -11.40
C MET A 62 -5.79 -32.85 -12.45
N ARG A 63 -6.56 -33.95 -12.44
CA ARG A 63 -7.73 -34.15 -13.30
C ARG A 63 -9.01 -33.51 -12.76
N ALA A 64 -9.15 -33.41 -11.44
CA ALA A 64 -10.27 -32.73 -10.79
C ALA A 64 -10.16 -31.19 -10.89
N TRP A 65 -8.93 -30.67 -10.86
CA TRP A 65 -8.59 -29.26 -11.00
C TRP A 65 -7.55 -29.13 -12.14
N PRO A 66 -7.97 -28.93 -13.39
CA PRO A 66 -7.05 -28.65 -14.50
C PRO A 66 -6.43 -27.25 -14.38
N GLN A 67 -5.35 -26.98 -15.12
CA GLN A 67 -4.78 -25.63 -15.20
C GLN A 67 -5.62 -24.71 -16.08
N SER A 68 -5.88 -23.50 -15.59
CA SER A 68 -6.40 -22.37 -16.35
C SER A 68 -5.32 -21.72 -17.23
N THR A 69 -5.73 -20.82 -18.12
CA THR A 69 -4.81 -19.98 -18.88
C THR A 69 -3.96 -19.08 -17.97
N ALA A 70 -4.51 -18.63 -16.85
CA ALA A 70 -3.81 -17.84 -15.84
C ALA A 70 -2.72 -18.67 -15.13
N ASP A 71 -3.02 -19.90 -14.70
CA ASP A 71 -2.01 -20.82 -14.13
C ASP A 71 -0.84 -20.98 -15.10
N LYS A 72 -1.13 -21.29 -16.36
CA LYS A 72 -0.11 -21.47 -17.41
C LYS A 72 0.73 -20.20 -17.61
N TYR A 73 0.08 -19.04 -17.69
CA TYR A 73 0.73 -17.76 -17.93
C TYR A 73 1.77 -17.42 -16.86
N PHE A 74 1.38 -17.43 -15.58
CA PHE A 74 2.27 -17.04 -14.50
C PHE A 74 3.44 -18.04 -14.31
N LEU A 75 3.21 -19.32 -14.59
CA LEU A 75 4.23 -20.38 -14.51
C LEU A 75 5.17 -20.42 -15.75
N GLY A 76 4.99 -19.54 -16.74
CA GLY A 76 5.79 -19.54 -17.97
C GLY A 76 5.56 -20.76 -18.88
N LEU A 77 4.38 -21.38 -18.79
CA LEU A 77 3.96 -22.48 -19.65
C LEU A 77 3.28 -21.95 -20.91
N ASP A 78 3.22 -22.76 -21.98
CA ASP A 78 2.44 -22.43 -23.17
C ASP A 78 0.96 -22.24 -22.78
N THR A 79 0.45 -21.03 -22.98
CA THR A 79 -0.94 -20.67 -22.69
C THR A 79 -1.93 -21.20 -23.72
N GLU A 80 -1.45 -21.80 -24.82
CA GLU A 80 -2.22 -22.29 -25.98
C GLU A 80 -3.06 -21.18 -26.66
N GLN A 81 -2.80 -19.90 -26.37
CA GLN A 81 -3.51 -18.78 -26.95
C GLN A 81 -3.16 -18.60 -28.45
N PRO A 82 -4.15 -18.29 -29.30
CA PRO A 82 -3.96 -18.26 -30.75
C PRO A 82 -3.13 -17.06 -31.22
N THR A 83 -2.39 -17.22 -32.30
CA THR A 83 -1.84 -16.09 -33.05
C THR A 83 -2.95 -15.19 -33.57
N LEU A 84 -2.95 -13.94 -33.12
CA LEU A 84 -3.88 -12.91 -33.54
C LEU A 84 -3.42 -12.27 -34.87
N LYS A 85 -4.30 -11.46 -35.46
CA LYS A 85 -3.94 -10.69 -36.67
C LYS A 85 -3.02 -9.53 -36.26
N PRO A 86 -1.86 -9.33 -36.91
CA PRO A 86 -1.00 -8.18 -36.63
C PRO A 86 -1.77 -6.86 -36.78
N ALA A 87 -1.76 -6.05 -35.73
CA ALA A 87 -2.48 -4.78 -35.67
C ALA A 87 -1.92 -3.77 -36.67
N LYS A 88 -2.81 -3.01 -37.33
CA LYS A 88 -2.43 -1.92 -38.25
C LYS A 88 -2.80 -0.55 -37.70
N THR A 89 -3.64 -0.51 -36.68
CA THR A 89 -4.11 0.69 -35.98
C THR A 89 -3.93 0.56 -34.47
N PRO A 90 -3.88 1.68 -33.71
CA PRO A 90 -3.73 1.63 -32.25
C PRO A 90 -4.83 0.83 -31.57
N LEU A 91 -6.08 0.99 -32.03
CA LEU A 91 -7.25 0.34 -31.47
C LEU A 91 -7.30 -1.18 -31.77
N GLU A 92 -6.69 -1.64 -32.86
CA GLU A 92 -6.46 -3.08 -33.09
C GLU A 92 -5.40 -3.64 -32.14
N ALA A 93 -4.33 -2.89 -31.86
CA ALA A 93 -3.29 -3.33 -30.93
C ALA A 93 -3.83 -3.39 -29.48
N ALA A 94 -4.56 -2.37 -29.04
CA ALA A 94 -5.29 -2.39 -27.78
C ALA A 94 -6.27 -3.57 -27.71
N ARG A 95 -6.93 -3.92 -28.82
CA ARG A 95 -7.91 -5.02 -28.86
C ARG A 95 -7.21 -6.37 -28.74
N ASN A 96 -6.10 -6.56 -29.45
CA ASN A 96 -5.26 -7.75 -29.31
C ASN A 96 -4.75 -7.92 -27.87
N GLY A 97 -4.35 -6.82 -27.22
CA GLY A 97 -3.92 -6.81 -25.81
C GLY A 97 -5.04 -7.23 -24.86
N LEU A 98 -6.25 -6.70 -25.05
CA LEU A 98 -7.41 -7.06 -24.24
C LEU A 98 -7.89 -8.49 -24.52
N GLU A 99 -7.80 -8.97 -25.76
CA GLU A 99 -8.13 -10.35 -26.15
C GLU A 99 -7.32 -11.37 -25.35
N PHE A 100 -6.01 -11.12 -25.21
CA PHE A 100 -5.08 -11.91 -24.42
C PHE A 100 -5.36 -11.75 -22.91
N PHE A 101 -5.44 -10.50 -22.43
CA PHE A 101 -5.55 -10.21 -21.00
C PHE A 101 -6.90 -10.65 -20.41
N SER A 102 -7.98 -10.69 -21.21
CA SER A 102 -9.27 -11.23 -20.76
C SER A 102 -9.23 -12.73 -20.48
N GLN A 103 -8.31 -13.50 -21.09
CA GLN A 103 -8.15 -14.93 -20.77
C GLN A 103 -7.46 -15.15 -19.41
N LEU A 104 -6.92 -14.09 -18.80
CA LEU A 104 -6.27 -14.13 -17.49
C LEU A 104 -7.19 -13.65 -16.36
N GLN A 105 -8.46 -13.31 -16.66
CA GLN A 105 -9.45 -12.97 -15.63
C GLN A 105 -9.76 -14.20 -14.78
N LEU A 106 -9.76 -14.03 -13.45
CA LEU A 106 -10.03 -15.10 -12.49
C LEU A 106 -11.52 -15.20 -12.15
N PRO A 107 -11.99 -16.37 -11.64
CA PRO A 107 -13.42 -16.63 -11.44
C PRO A 107 -14.22 -15.59 -10.63
N PRO A 108 -13.67 -14.90 -9.61
CA PRO A 108 -14.39 -13.83 -8.93
C PRO A 108 -14.63 -12.60 -9.82
N GLY A 109 -13.72 -12.32 -10.76
CA GLY A 109 -13.83 -11.23 -11.75
C GLY A 109 -12.66 -10.25 -11.77
N ASN A 110 -11.67 -10.46 -10.92
CA ASN A 110 -10.40 -9.72 -10.87
C ASN A 110 -9.32 -10.36 -11.74
N TRP A 111 -8.15 -9.70 -11.77
CA TRP A 111 -6.90 -10.27 -12.25
C TRP A 111 -5.98 -10.58 -11.06
N ALA A 112 -5.05 -11.51 -11.26
CA ALA A 112 -3.92 -11.70 -10.36
C ALA A 112 -2.66 -11.04 -10.91
N CYS A 113 -1.69 -10.83 -10.02
CA CYS A 113 -0.46 -10.11 -10.34
C CYS A 113 0.69 -10.66 -9.49
N GLU A 114 1.84 -10.87 -10.12
CA GLU A 114 3.10 -11.00 -9.40
C GLU A 114 3.46 -9.64 -8.81
N TYR A 115 3.38 -9.49 -7.48
CA TYR A 115 3.68 -8.23 -6.78
C TYR A 115 4.98 -8.33 -5.97
N GLY A 116 5.95 -9.05 -6.53
CA GLY A 116 7.29 -9.22 -5.98
C GLY A 116 8.23 -8.05 -6.31
N GLY A 117 9.50 -8.18 -5.90
CA GLY A 117 10.54 -7.19 -6.15
C GLY A 117 11.42 -6.93 -4.93
N PRO A 118 10.86 -6.63 -3.74
CA PRO A 118 11.63 -6.40 -2.52
C PRO A 118 12.27 -7.68 -1.97
N MET A 119 13.60 -7.70 -1.85
CA MET A 119 14.40 -8.89 -1.51
C MET A 119 14.58 -9.14 -0.01
N PHE A 120 13.83 -8.44 0.85
CA PHE A 120 13.87 -8.61 2.32
C PHE A 120 12.60 -9.25 2.93
N LEU A 121 11.61 -9.59 2.10
CA LEU A 121 10.31 -10.13 2.55
C LEU A 121 10.40 -11.62 2.94
N LEU A 122 10.82 -12.48 2.00
CA LEU A 122 11.04 -13.92 2.22
C LEU A 122 11.86 -14.23 3.48
N PRO A 123 12.96 -13.51 3.80
CA PRO A 123 13.68 -13.67 5.06
C PRO A 123 12.83 -13.58 6.33
N GLY A 124 11.90 -12.62 6.43
CA GLY A 124 11.04 -12.49 7.61
C GLY A 124 10.09 -13.68 7.79
N LEU A 125 9.49 -14.11 6.67
CA LEU A 125 8.60 -15.28 6.63
C LEU A 125 9.33 -16.58 6.99
N VAL A 126 10.45 -16.87 6.32
CA VAL A 126 11.19 -18.13 6.52
C VAL A 126 11.85 -18.19 7.89
N ILE A 127 12.36 -17.08 8.43
CA ILE A 127 12.84 -17.04 9.83
C ILE A 127 11.68 -17.27 10.79
N THR A 128 10.51 -16.67 10.56
CA THR A 128 9.31 -16.91 11.40
C THR A 128 8.90 -18.38 11.38
N TRP A 129 8.79 -19.02 10.21
CA TRP A 129 8.50 -20.46 10.12
C TRP A 129 9.55 -21.30 10.84
N TYR A 130 10.84 -20.99 10.69
CA TYR A 130 11.92 -21.72 11.33
C TYR A 130 11.84 -21.66 12.85
N VAL A 131 11.71 -20.46 13.43
CA VAL A 131 11.75 -20.27 14.88
C VAL A 131 10.43 -20.62 15.58
N THR A 132 9.33 -20.78 14.83
CA THR A 132 8.07 -21.39 15.30
C THR A 132 8.02 -22.91 15.10
N GLU A 133 9.09 -23.52 14.57
CA GLU A 133 9.17 -24.93 14.14
C GLU A 133 8.07 -25.32 13.11
N THR A 134 7.56 -24.37 12.34
CA THR A 134 6.52 -24.58 11.32
C THR A 134 7.10 -25.37 10.13
N PRO A 135 6.53 -26.54 9.78
CA PRO A 135 7.00 -27.30 8.62
C PRO A 135 6.73 -26.58 7.31
N VAL A 136 7.64 -26.70 6.35
CA VAL A 136 7.50 -26.11 5.00
C VAL A 136 7.32 -27.23 3.97
N PRO A 137 6.34 -27.16 3.04
CA PRO A 137 6.22 -28.13 1.97
C PRO A 137 7.46 -28.14 1.08
N ALA A 138 7.93 -29.33 0.65
CA ALA A 138 9.13 -29.43 -0.19
C ALA A 138 8.99 -28.74 -1.55
N SER A 139 7.77 -28.61 -2.09
CA SER A 139 7.50 -27.80 -3.29
C SER A 139 7.79 -26.31 -3.06
N HIS A 140 7.37 -25.76 -1.93
CA HIS A 140 7.60 -24.37 -1.55
C HIS A 140 9.08 -24.13 -1.25
N ALA A 141 9.73 -25.02 -0.49
CA ALA A 141 11.17 -24.94 -0.23
C ALA A 141 12.00 -25.00 -1.52
N THR A 142 11.60 -25.84 -2.49
CA THR A 142 12.27 -25.95 -3.79
C THR A 142 12.14 -24.67 -4.60
N GLU A 143 10.92 -24.13 -4.75
CA GLU A 143 10.74 -22.94 -5.58
C GLU A 143 11.23 -21.65 -4.92
N ILE A 144 11.25 -21.53 -3.58
CA ILE A 144 11.91 -20.40 -2.90
C ILE A 144 13.43 -20.43 -3.15
N LYS A 145 14.07 -21.61 -3.11
CA LYS A 145 15.48 -21.75 -3.52
C LYS A 145 15.67 -21.29 -4.98
N ASN A 146 14.78 -21.70 -5.89
CA ASN A 146 14.87 -21.34 -7.32
C ASN A 146 14.74 -19.84 -7.56
N TYR A 147 13.77 -19.16 -6.93
CA TYR A 147 13.60 -17.72 -7.09
C TYR A 147 14.83 -16.95 -6.59
N LEU A 148 15.32 -17.28 -5.38
CA LEU A 148 16.51 -16.62 -4.83
C LEU A 148 17.74 -16.86 -5.69
N PHE A 149 17.98 -18.08 -6.18
CA PHE A 149 19.09 -18.34 -7.10
C PHE A 149 18.94 -17.68 -8.47
N SER A 150 17.72 -17.51 -8.98
CA SER A 150 17.43 -16.82 -10.25
C SER A 150 17.59 -15.30 -10.13
N ARG A 151 17.41 -14.75 -8.93
CA ARG A 151 17.59 -13.33 -8.59
C ARG A 151 18.90 -13.00 -7.89
N ALA A 152 19.83 -13.97 -7.81
CA ALA A 152 21.21 -13.71 -7.38
C ALA A 152 21.97 -12.95 -8.48
N ASN A 153 22.80 -11.98 -8.09
CA ASN A 153 23.61 -11.21 -9.02
C ASN A 153 24.54 -12.16 -9.83
N PRO A 154 24.54 -12.12 -11.18
CA PRO A 154 25.27 -13.08 -11.99
C PRO A 154 26.79 -12.91 -11.89
N GLU A 155 27.29 -11.71 -11.57
CA GLU A 155 28.71 -11.41 -11.46
C GLU A 155 29.26 -11.72 -10.07
N ASP A 156 28.61 -11.26 -9.00
CA ASP A 156 29.12 -11.37 -7.62
C ASP A 156 28.37 -12.36 -6.71
N GLY A 157 27.19 -12.86 -7.11
CA GLY A 157 26.40 -13.83 -6.34
C GLY A 157 25.67 -13.27 -5.12
N GLY A 158 25.69 -11.96 -4.90
CA GLY A 158 24.93 -11.28 -3.84
C GLY A 158 23.49 -10.95 -4.24
N TRP A 159 22.81 -10.19 -3.36
CA TRP A 159 21.46 -9.66 -3.60
C TRP A 159 21.34 -8.22 -3.09
N GLY A 160 20.58 -7.39 -3.81
CA GLY A 160 20.24 -6.03 -3.40
C GLY A 160 19.03 -5.94 -2.46
N LEU A 161 18.55 -4.72 -2.22
CA LEU A 161 17.31 -4.45 -1.48
C LEU A 161 16.06 -4.88 -2.28
N HIS A 162 16.16 -4.88 -3.60
CA HIS A 162 15.14 -5.29 -4.57
C HIS A 162 15.80 -5.98 -5.79
N ILE A 163 15.03 -6.61 -6.67
CA ILE A 163 15.52 -7.43 -7.81
C ILE A 163 16.33 -6.69 -8.89
N GLU A 164 16.37 -5.36 -8.89
CA GLU A 164 17.24 -4.56 -9.78
C GLU A 164 18.39 -3.87 -9.03
N GLY A 165 18.47 -4.06 -7.70
CA GLY A 165 19.43 -3.40 -6.83
C GLY A 165 20.82 -4.06 -6.86
N GLU A 166 21.86 -3.25 -6.73
CA GLU A 166 23.24 -3.70 -6.51
C GLU A 166 23.36 -4.53 -5.21
N SER A 167 24.35 -5.43 -5.13
CA SER A 167 24.52 -6.32 -3.99
C SER A 167 24.79 -5.57 -2.67
N THR A 168 23.95 -5.83 -1.66
CA THR A 168 23.94 -5.17 -0.34
C THR A 168 24.30 -6.16 0.78
N VAL A 169 24.67 -5.67 1.98
CA VAL A 169 24.79 -6.52 3.16
C VAL A 169 23.40 -7.01 3.59
N PHE A 170 22.37 -6.18 3.51
CA PHE A 170 21.00 -6.59 3.86
C PHE A 170 20.49 -7.72 2.97
N GLY A 171 20.43 -7.49 1.65
CA GLY A 171 19.96 -8.49 0.69
C GLY A 171 20.81 -9.75 0.73
N THR A 172 22.15 -9.62 0.75
CA THR A 172 23.02 -10.79 0.70
C THR A 172 22.98 -11.62 1.99
N ALA A 173 23.10 -11.01 3.17
CA ALA A 173 23.07 -11.76 4.43
C ALA A 173 21.72 -12.44 4.66
N MET A 174 20.61 -11.78 4.34
CA MET A 174 19.29 -12.31 4.62
C MET A 174 18.87 -13.39 3.63
N ASN A 175 19.15 -13.26 2.33
CA ASN A 175 18.82 -14.31 1.35
C ASN A 175 19.76 -15.51 1.42
N TYR A 176 21.05 -15.31 1.76
CA TYR A 176 21.94 -16.41 2.16
C TYR A 176 21.37 -17.18 3.36
N THR A 177 20.87 -16.46 4.38
CA THR A 177 20.23 -17.08 5.55
C THR A 177 19.01 -17.90 5.14
N VAL A 178 18.12 -17.40 4.27
CA VAL A 178 16.96 -18.17 3.77
C VAL A 178 17.40 -19.47 3.11
N LEU A 179 18.38 -19.43 2.19
CA LEU A 179 18.87 -20.62 1.49
C LEU A 179 19.44 -21.66 2.48
N ARG A 180 20.22 -21.24 3.49
CA ARG A 180 20.71 -22.13 4.56
C ARG A 180 19.57 -22.72 5.40
N LEU A 181 18.56 -21.93 5.76
CA LEU A 181 17.38 -22.41 6.50
C LEU A 181 16.51 -23.38 5.68
N LEU A 182 16.52 -23.28 4.35
CA LEU A 182 15.87 -24.21 3.41
C LEU A 182 16.76 -25.38 2.96
N GLY A 183 17.87 -25.64 3.67
CA GLY A 183 18.69 -26.84 3.49
C GLY A 183 19.69 -26.78 2.34
N VAL A 184 20.04 -25.59 1.84
CA VAL A 184 21.19 -25.44 0.93
C VAL A 184 22.49 -25.51 1.72
N GLU A 185 23.49 -26.22 1.20
CA GLU A 185 24.78 -26.40 1.87
C GLU A 185 25.70 -25.18 1.73
N ALA A 186 26.44 -24.87 2.80
CA ALA A 186 27.33 -23.70 2.86
C ALA A 186 28.44 -23.71 1.81
N GLU A 187 28.91 -24.90 1.45
CA GLU A 187 30.00 -25.13 0.49
C GLU A 187 29.51 -25.46 -0.93
N GLU A 188 28.23 -25.24 -1.22
CA GLU A 188 27.76 -25.20 -2.60
C GLU A 188 28.39 -23.95 -3.31
N PRO A 189 28.93 -24.06 -4.54
CA PRO A 189 29.66 -22.94 -5.17
C PRO A 189 28.88 -21.61 -5.26
N ARG A 190 27.55 -21.64 -5.40
CA ARG A 190 26.71 -20.43 -5.36
C ARG A 190 26.68 -19.79 -3.97
N MET A 191 26.63 -20.60 -2.92
CA MET A 191 26.67 -20.14 -1.52
C MET A 191 28.06 -19.62 -1.15
N GLN A 192 29.13 -20.29 -1.58
CA GLN A 192 30.50 -19.79 -1.40
C GLN A 192 30.66 -18.39 -2.03
N LYS A 193 30.20 -18.22 -3.28
CA LYS A 193 30.22 -16.93 -3.99
C LYS A 193 29.45 -15.82 -3.26
N ALA A 194 28.24 -16.12 -2.80
CA ALA A 194 27.43 -15.19 -2.00
C ALA A 194 28.10 -14.80 -0.67
N ARG A 195 28.70 -15.77 0.04
CA ARG A 195 29.42 -15.57 1.30
C ARG A 195 30.67 -14.70 1.10
N ASP A 196 31.45 -14.96 0.05
CA ASP A 196 32.61 -14.14 -0.31
C ASP A 196 32.21 -12.69 -0.60
N THR A 197 31.09 -12.47 -1.27
CA THR A 197 30.57 -11.13 -1.56
C THR A 197 30.02 -10.44 -0.31
N LEU A 198 29.31 -11.15 0.58
CA LEU A 198 28.96 -10.64 1.90
C LEU A 198 30.20 -10.22 2.72
N TRP A 199 31.30 -10.98 2.63
CA TRP A 199 32.55 -10.66 3.32
C TRP A 199 33.29 -9.47 2.70
N LYS A 200 33.27 -9.31 1.37
CA LYS A 200 33.76 -8.08 0.68
C LYS A 200 32.99 -6.83 1.15
N LEU A 201 31.69 -6.98 1.40
CA LEU A 201 30.82 -5.92 1.93
C LEU A 201 30.92 -5.74 3.47
N GLY A 202 31.80 -6.47 4.15
CA GLY A 202 32.09 -6.30 5.58
C GLY A 202 31.28 -7.19 6.54
N GLY A 203 30.51 -8.16 6.04
CA GLY A 203 29.77 -9.12 6.84
C GLY A 203 28.56 -8.54 7.60
N ALA A 204 27.77 -9.40 8.23
CA ALA A 204 26.45 -9.03 8.78
C ALA A 204 26.49 -8.03 9.95
N LEU A 205 27.66 -7.72 10.53
CA LEU A 205 27.81 -6.61 11.48
C LEU A 205 27.57 -5.24 10.83
N ASN A 206 27.77 -5.13 9.51
CA ASN A 206 27.50 -3.93 8.70
C ASN A 206 26.05 -3.86 8.17
N ALA A 207 25.18 -4.81 8.52
CA ALA A 207 23.80 -4.82 8.03
C ALA A 207 22.93 -3.70 8.66
N PRO A 208 21.83 -3.26 8.02
CA PRO A 208 20.89 -2.31 8.60
C PRO A 208 20.08 -2.91 9.77
N HIS A 209 19.31 -2.05 10.43
CA HIS A 209 18.58 -2.33 11.66
C HIS A 209 17.61 -3.52 11.54
N TRP A 210 16.90 -3.65 10.41
CA TRP A 210 15.94 -4.74 10.18
C TRP A 210 16.63 -6.10 10.03
N ALA A 211 17.79 -6.16 9.37
CA ALA A 211 18.61 -7.38 9.32
C ALA A 211 19.11 -7.78 10.72
N LYS A 212 19.61 -6.80 11.46
CA LYS A 212 20.09 -6.96 12.85
C LYS A 212 18.99 -7.45 13.80
N PHE A 213 17.75 -7.00 13.61
CA PHE A 213 16.59 -7.52 14.32
C PHE A 213 16.36 -9.01 14.01
N TRP A 214 16.21 -9.38 12.73
CA TRP A 214 15.93 -10.76 12.33
C TRP A 214 17.05 -11.75 12.68
N LEU A 215 18.32 -11.36 12.55
CA LEU A 215 19.46 -12.19 12.98
C LEU A 215 19.53 -12.34 14.51
N SER A 216 18.97 -11.41 15.28
CA SER A 216 18.85 -11.52 16.74
C SER A 216 17.67 -12.41 17.15
N VAL A 217 16.54 -12.37 16.43
CA VAL A 217 15.43 -13.33 16.55
C VAL A 217 15.90 -14.76 16.29
N LEU A 218 16.72 -14.96 15.24
CA LEU A 218 17.32 -16.25 14.90
C LEU A 218 18.44 -16.69 15.86
N GLY A 219 18.88 -15.83 16.78
CA GLY A 219 19.97 -16.10 17.72
C GLY A 219 21.38 -16.06 17.12
N VAL A 220 21.53 -15.66 15.85
CA VAL A 220 22.83 -15.51 15.17
C VAL A 220 23.61 -14.33 15.76
N THR A 221 22.94 -13.20 16.03
CA THR A 221 23.53 -12.03 16.71
C THR A 221 22.93 -11.82 18.11
N GLU A 222 23.62 -11.09 18.98
CA GLU A 222 23.02 -10.64 20.25
C GLU A 222 22.17 -9.39 20.07
N TRP A 223 21.03 -9.33 20.78
CA TRP A 223 20.10 -8.20 20.80
C TRP A 223 20.71 -6.83 21.09
N ASP A 224 21.92 -6.78 21.66
CA ASP A 224 22.62 -5.53 21.89
C ASP A 224 23.14 -4.88 20.60
N ILE A 225 23.18 -5.56 19.45
CA ILE A 225 23.43 -4.93 18.13
C ILE A 225 22.22 -4.16 17.58
N VAL A 226 21.02 -4.43 18.10
CA VAL A 226 19.76 -3.82 17.64
C VAL A 226 19.60 -2.45 18.32
N ASN A 227 19.17 -1.44 17.56
CA ASN A 227 18.89 -0.13 18.15
C ASN A 227 17.62 -0.21 19.02
N PRO A 228 17.51 0.58 20.10
CA PRO A 228 16.35 0.55 20.99
C PRO A 228 14.98 0.70 20.30
N CYS A 229 14.16 -0.36 20.36
CA CYS A 229 12.72 -0.34 20.03
C CYS A 229 11.87 -0.47 21.31
N PRO A 230 11.80 0.56 22.18
CA PRO A 230 11.04 0.48 23.43
C PRO A 230 9.52 0.47 23.20
N PRO A 231 8.77 -0.49 23.76
CA PRO A 231 7.30 -0.50 23.67
C PRO A 231 6.67 0.66 24.46
N GLU A 232 7.41 1.33 25.36
CA GLU A 232 6.89 2.47 26.13
C GLU A 232 6.47 3.66 25.26
N LEU A 233 6.91 3.73 23.99
CA LEU A 233 6.45 4.74 23.04
C LEU A 233 4.93 4.66 22.80
N TRP A 234 4.34 3.47 22.88
CA TRP A 234 2.90 3.25 22.74
C TRP A 234 2.10 3.72 23.98
N LEU A 235 2.77 4.05 25.09
CA LEU A 235 2.13 4.67 26.27
C LEU A 235 2.23 6.20 26.29
N LEU A 236 2.78 6.83 25.24
CA LEU A 236 2.88 8.28 25.16
C LEU A 236 1.49 8.91 24.96
N PRO A 237 1.14 9.98 25.71
CA PRO A 237 -0.11 10.70 25.51
C PRO A 237 -0.25 11.27 24.09
N ASP A 238 -1.49 11.34 23.57
CA ASP A 238 -1.79 11.68 22.18
C ASP A 238 -1.38 13.09 21.72
N TRP A 239 -0.93 13.97 22.62
CA TRP A 239 -0.37 15.28 22.27
C TRP A 239 1.15 15.26 22.08
N VAL A 240 1.85 14.17 22.41
CA VAL A 240 3.30 14.07 22.26
C VAL A 240 3.67 13.96 20.78
N PRO A 241 4.55 14.83 20.22
CA PRO A 241 4.83 14.86 18.78
C PRO A 241 5.34 13.55 18.19
N ILE A 242 6.05 12.74 18.99
CA ILE A 242 6.64 11.46 18.56
C ILE A 242 5.74 10.24 18.83
N ALA A 243 4.50 10.42 19.31
CA ALA A 243 3.59 9.31 19.63
C ALA A 243 3.29 8.43 18.39
N PRO A 244 3.38 7.08 18.47
CA PRO A 244 3.33 6.21 17.30
C PRO A 244 2.11 6.33 16.40
N TRP A 245 0.95 6.76 16.90
CA TRP A 245 -0.26 6.94 16.05
C TRP A 245 -0.10 8.01 14.96
N ARG A 246 0.90 8.89 15.11
CA ARG A 246 1.27 9.90 14.10
C ARG A 246 2.15 9.34 12.98
N TRP A 247 2.78 8.19 13.20
CA TRP A 247 3.71 7.62 12.24
C TRP A 247 2.95 7.03 11.05
N TRP A 248 3.58 7.03 9.88
CA TRP A 248 3.06 6.34 8.70
C TRP A 248 2.67 4.89 9.03
N ILE A 249 1.57 4.42 8.43
CA ILE A 249 0.91 3.19 8.87
C ILE A 249 1.78 1.94 8.75
N HIS A 250 2.62 1.86 7.70
CA HIS A 250 3.60 0.77 7.53
C HIS A 250 4.67 0.80 8.62
N MET A 251 5.27 1.97 8.90
CA MET A 251 6.25 2.08 9.99
C MET A 251 5.63 1.82 11.36
N ARG A 252 4.38 2.26 11.57
CA ARG A 252 3.60 2.00 12.78
C ARG A 252 3.39 0.49 12.98
N GLN A 253 2.93 -0.21 11.95
CA GLN A 253 2.66 -1.66 12.02
C GLN A 253 3.92 -2.54 12.03
N VAL A 254 5.07 -2.08 11.52
CA VAL A 254 6.35 -2.81 11.66
C VAL A 254 6.94 -2.61 13.06
N PHE A 255 6.97 -1.37 13.57
CA PHE A 255 7.58 -1.09 14.87
C PHE A 255 6.72 -1.56 16.07
N LEU A 256 5.43 -1.82 15.88
CA LEU A 256 4.53 -2.36 16.90
C LEU A 256 5.01 -3.75 17.42
N PRO A 257 4.99 -4.84 16.63
CA PRO A 257 5.47 -6.15 17.09
C PRO A 257 6.99 -6.17 17.30
N MET A 258 7.77 -5.43 16.51
CA MET A 258 9.22 -5.28 16.72
C MET A 258 9.53 -4.78 18.12
N SER A 259 8.76 -3.83 18.66
CA SER A 259 8.97 -3.30 20.01
C SER A 259 8.64 -4.31 21.13
N TYR A 260 7.65 -5.19 20.92
CA TYR A 260 7.36 -6.29 21.84
C TYR A 260 8.50 -7.31 21.84
N ILE A 261 8.90 -7.79 20.66
CA ILE A 261 9.97 -8.79 20.49
C ILE A 261 11.30 -8.26 21.06
N TYR A 262 11.63 -6.99 20.79
CA TYR A 262 12.79 -6.30 21.37
C TYR A 262 12.69 -6.19 22.90
N SER A 263 11.52 -5.87 23.47
CA SER A 263 11.34 -5.79 24.93
C SER A 263 11.57 -7.13 25.62
N LYS A 264 11.16 -8.24 25.00
CA LYS A 264 11.45 -9.60 25.47
C LYS A 264 12.90 -10.02 25.25
N LYS A 265 13.63 -9.37 24.32
CA LYS A 265 14.91 -9.85 23.76
C LYS A 265 14.85 -11.35 23.42
N TRP A 266 13.77 -11.76 22.76
CA TRP A 266 13.52 -13.17 22.47
C TRP A 266 14.40 -13.65 21.31
N SER A 267 15.09 -14.78 21.50
CA SER A 267 15.90 -15.43 20.47
C SER A 267 15.63 -16.92 20.47
N TYR A 268 15.62 -17.51 19.27
CA TYR A 268 15.51 -18.96 19.10
C TYR A 268 16.74 -19.70 19.70
N PRO A 269 16.58 -20.90 20.29
CA PRO A 269 17.69 -21.63 20.88
C PRO A 269 18.76 -22.06 19.87
N LEU A 270 20.03 -21.88 20.22
CA LEU A 270 21.18 -22.21 19.38
C LEU A 270 21.31 -23.72 19.07
N ASN A 271 21.06 -24.06 17.82
CA ASN A 271 21.30 -25.36 17.22
C ASN A 271 22.55 -25.33 16.31
N ASP A 272 22.81 -26.42 15.59
CA ASP A 272 24.06 -26.58 14.85
C ASP A 272 24.10 -25.69 13.60
N LEU A 273 22.96 -25.53 12.90
CA LEU A 273 22.83 -24.64 11.73
C LEU A 273 22.99 -23.16 12.11
N THR A 274 22.34 -22.71 13.19
CA THR A 274 22.50 -21.31 13.69
C THR A 274 23.90 -21.03 14.23
N ARG A 275 24.64 -22.05 14.66
CA ARG A 275 26.08 -21.94 14.99
C ARG A 275 26.99 -21.94 13.74
N GLN A 276 26.62 -22.65 12.68
CA GLN A 276 27.29 -22.53 11.37
C GLN A 276 27.07 -21.13 10.75
N LEU A 277 25.83 -20.65 10.73
CA LEU A 277 25.47 -19.29 10.26
C LEU A 277 26.26 -18.18 10.95
N ARG A 278 26.61 -18.31 12.24
CA ARG A 278 27.51 -17.37 12.93
C ARG A 278 28.90 -17.28 12.29
N ALA A 279 29.48 -18.42 11.89
CA ALA A 279 30.78 -18.45 11.22
C ALA A 279 30.70 -18.08 9.72
N GLU A 280 29.54 -18.28 9.09
CA GLU A 280 29.29 -17.91 7.70
C GLU A 280 29.05 -16.41 7.51
N LEU A 281 28.31 -15.77 8.43
CA LEU A 281 27.85 -14.38 8.31
C LEU A 281 28.72 -13.33 9.03
N LEU A 282 29.54 -13.74 10.01
CA LEU A 282 30.35 -12.85 10.83
C LEU A 282 31.84 -13.04 10.55
N MET A 283 32.54 -11.98 10.15
CA MET A 283 33.99 -12.01 9.86
C MET A 283 34.89 -12.07 11.11
N GLN A 284 34.32 -12.23 12.30
CA GLN A 284 35.02 -12.23 13.58
C GLN A 284 34.48 -13.39 14.45
N PRO A 285 35.31 -14.04 15.30
CA PRO A 285 34.83 -15.03 16.26
C PRO A 285 33.74 -14.45 17.16
N PHE A 286 32.62 -15.15 17.30
CA PHE A 286 31.42 -14.64 17.97
C PHE A 286 31.72 -14.02 19.36
N ASP A 287 32.50 -14.74 20.18
CA ASP A 287 32.80 -14.35 21.56
C ASP A 287 33.76 -13.15 21.69
N THR A 288 34.28 -12.63 20.58
CA THR A 288 35.11 -11.41 20.54
C THR A 288 34.34 -10.16 20.10
N ILE A 289 33.09 -10.28 19.66
CA ILE A 289 32.33 -9.18 19.08
C ILE A 289 31.65 -8.35 20.18
N ASN A 290 31.98 -7.05 20.24
CA ASN A 290 31.20 -6.08 21.00
C ASN A 290 29.95 -5.66 20.20
N PHE A 291 28.87 -6.46 20.30
CA PHE A 291 27.61 -6.21 19.58
C PHE A 291 27.06 -4.80 19.83
N GLY A 292 27.19 -4.27 21.04
CA GLY A 292 26.75 -2.92 21.40
C GLY A 292 27.46 -1.79 20.66
N ALA A 293 28.70 -2.01 20.20
CA ALA A 293 29.43 -1.04 19.37
C ALA A 293 28.92 -1.01 17.92
N HIS A 294 28.37 -2.11 17.39
CA HIS A 294 27.96 -2.25 16.00
C HIS A 294 26.53 -1.78 15.68
N ARG A 295 25.81 -1.22 16.67
CA ARG A 295 24.47 -0.61 16.51
C ARG A 295 24.35 0.39 15.36
N ASN A 296 25.43 1.10 15.04
CA ASN A 296 25.47 2.11 13.97
C ASN A 296 26.60 1.86 12.96
N THR A 297 27.15 0.64 12.93
CA THR A 297 28.02 0.16 11.84
C THR A 297 27.13 -0.31 10.70
N ILE A 298 26.98 0.50 9.64
CA ILE A 298 26.15 0.20 8.47
C ILE A 298 27.02 0.31 7.21
N ALA A 299 26.89 -0.62 6.25
CA ALA A 299 27.54 -0.52 4.95
C ALA A 299 27.05 0.69 4.17
N SER A 300 27.91 1.31 3.36
CA SER A 300 27.54 2.48 2.55
C SER A 300 26.44 2.19 1.53
N THR A 301 26.37 0.95 1.01
CA THR A 301 25.32 0.47 0.10
C THR A 301 23.96 0.25 0.77
N ASP A 302 23.92 0.14 2.10
CA ASP A 302 22.69 -0.05 2.91
C ASP A 302 22.25 1.23 3.66
N ASN A 303 22.93 2.36 3.47
CA ASN A 303 22.79 3.55 4.30
C ASN A 303 22.24 4.76 3.50
N TYR A 304 21.19 4.53 2.71
CA TYR A 304 20.49 5.52 1.89
C TYR A 304 20.01 6.74 2.71
N HIS A 305 19.33 6.49 3.84
CA HIS A 305 18.92 7.50 4.80
C HIS A 305 19.70 7.35 6.12
N ALA A 306 20.90 7.91 6.15
CA ALA A 306 21.79 7.86 7.30
C ALA A 306 21.15 8.46 8.57
N LYS A 307 21.04 7.65 9.64
CA LYS A 307 20.41 8.09 10.91
C LYS A 307 20.96 9.43 11.40
N SER A 308 20.07 10.35 11.77
CA SER A 308 20.44 11.67 12.30
C SER A 308 21.28 11.57 13.57
N TRP A 309 22.05 12.63 13.88
CA TRP A 309 22.79 12.71 15.14
C TRP A 309 21.85 12.74 16.35
N ILE A 310 20.65 13.31 16.20
CA ILE A 310 19.59 13.35 17.22
C ILE A 310 19.13 11.93 17.53
N LEU A 311 18.83 11.13 16.51
CA LEU A 311 18.40 9.74 16.69
C LEU A 311 19.51 8.87 17.29
N LYS A 312 20.76 9.06 16.85
CA LYS A 312 21.94 8.40 17.45
C LYS A 312 22.09 8.74 18.94
N LEU A 313 21.88 10.01 19.33
CA LEU A 313 21.89 10.46 20.72
C LEU A 313 20.72 9.88 21.52
N LEU A 314 19.51 9.81 20.95
CA LEU A 314 18.35 9.18 21.59
C LEU A 314 18.55 7.67 21.80
N PHE A 315 19.08 6.95 20.81
CA PHE A 315 19.43 5.53 20.96
C PHE A 315 20.55 5.30 21.97
N TRP A 316 21.56 6.18 22.03
CA TRP A 316 22.58 6.13 23.09
C TRP A 316 21.95 6.35 24.47
N PHE A 317 21.12 7.39 24.65
CA PHE A 317 20.44 7.66 25.92
C PHE A 317 19.53 6.50 26.34
N LEU A 318 18.78 5.92 25.38
CA LEU A 318 17.89 4.79 25.65
C LEU A 318 18.68 3.56 26.14
N ALA A 319 19.76 3.20 25.45
CA ALA A 319 20.55 2.02 25.77
C ALA A 319 21.47 2.19 27.00
N ALA A 320 22.08 3.38 27.18
CA ALA A 320 23.07 3.62 28.23
C ALA A 320 22.47 4.17 29.54
N ILE A 321 21.33 4.88 29.48
CA ILE A 321 20.75 5.59 30.63
C ILE A 321 19.34 5.09 30.96
N TRP A 322 18.41 5.10 30.01
CA TRP A 322 17.01 4.74 30.27
C TRP A 322 16.86 3.27 30.66
N PHE A 323 17.37 2.33 29.85
CA PHE A 323 17.25 0.89 30.10
C PHE A 323 17.95 0.40 31.37
N PRO A 324 19.18 0.84 31.73
CA PRO A 324 19.87 0.31 32.90
C PRO A 324 19.42 0.95 34.23
N TYR A 325 18.91 2.19 34.21
CA TYR A 325 18.73 2.98 35.46
C TYR A 325 17.34 3.59 35.66
N ILE A 326 16.52 3.79 34.62
CA ILE A 326 15.27 4.57 34.72
C ILE A 326 14.02 3.72 34.43
N ARG A 327 14.05 2.86 33.41
CA ARG A 327 12.90 2.07 32.90
C ARG A 327 12.36 1.08 33.96
N PRO A 328 11.18 1.33 34.58
CA PRO A 328 10.71 0.51 35.69
C PRO A 328 9.84 -0.65 35.19
N THR A 329 9.98 -1.84 35.77
CA THR A 329 9.34 -3.09 35.29
C THR A 329 7.81 -3.04 35.17
N TRP A 330 7.12 -2.21 35.96
CA TRP A 330 5.67 -2.03 35.83
C TRP A 330 5.27 -1.30 34.55
N MET A 331 6.11 -0.38 34.06
CA MET A 331 5.90 0.37 32.83
C MET A 331 6.17 -0.52 31.62
N ILE A 332 7.22 -1.35 31.69
CA ILE A 332 7.52 -2.41 30.71
C ILE A 332 6.29 -3.29 30.51
N LYS A 333 5.77 -3.88 31.60
CA LYS A 333 4.59 -4.75 31.52
C LYS A 333 3.38 -4.01 30.95
N ARG A 334 3.07 -2.79 31.44
CA ARG A 334 1.95 -2.00 30.90
C ARG A 334 2.09 -1.72 29.41
N ALA A 335 3.30 -1.47 28.92
CA ALA A 335 3.58 -1.21 27.52
C ALA A 335 3.42 -2.49 26.68
N GLU A 336 3.96 -3.62 27.16
CA GLU A 336 3.83 -4.93 26.52
C GLU A 336 2.37 -5.40 26.44
N GLU A 337 1.55 -5.20 27.48
CA GLU A 337 0.11 -5.52 27.42
C GLU A 337 -0.66 -4.60 26.45
N HIS A 338 -0.28 -3.32 26.31
CA HIS A 338 -0.94 -2.41 25.37
C HIS A 338 -0.53 -2.68 23.91
N VAL A 339 0.75 -3.00 23.67
CA VAL A 339 1.23 -3.45 22.35
C VAL A 339 0.58 -4.78 21.96
N TRP A 340 0.42 -5.71 22.90
CA TRP A 340 -0.34 -6.95 22.66
C TRP A 340 -1.79 -6.64 22.25
N TRP A 341 -2.50 -5.79 22.99
CA TRP A 341 -3.87 -5.40 22.64
C TRP A 341 -4.00 -4.74 21.25
N LEU A 342 -3.03 -3.90 20.85
CA LEU A 342 -2.99 -3.32 19.51
C LEU A 342 -2.75 -4.38 18.42
N ILE A 343 -2.03 -5.45 18.72
CA ILE A 343 -1.78 -6.58 17.80
C ILE A 343 -3.01 -7.47 17.70
N GLU A 344 -3.67 -7.82 18.82
CA GLU A 344 -4.97 -8.50 18.82
C GLU A 344 -6.00 -7.74 17.97
N ALA A 345 -6.08 -6.42 18.14
CA ALA A 345 -7.01 -5.58 17.39
C ALA A 345 -6.61 -5.40 15.91
N GLU A 346 -5.33 -5.44 15.55
CA GLU A 346 -4.89 -5.45 14.14
C GLU A 346 -5.24 -6.78 13.46
N ASP A 347 -4.96 -7.89 14.13
CA ASP A 347 -5.23 -9.24 13.64
C ASP A 347 -6.75 -9.45 13.42
N GLU A 348 -7.59 -9.03 14.37
CA GLU A 348 -9.07 -9.04 14.20
C GLU A 348 -9.54 -8.11 13.07
N ASN A 349 -8.99 -6.88 12.96
CA ASN A 349 -9.44 -5.90 11.97
C ASN A 349 -9.05 -6.22 10.53
N THR A 350 -8.23 -7.26 10.34
CA THR A 350 -7.67 -7.71 9.05
C THR A 350 -7.87 -9.20 8.77
N ASP A 351 -8.63 -9.91 9.62
CA ASP A 351 -8.81 -11.37 9.59
C ASP A 351 -7.47 -12.12 9.39
N PHE A 352 -6.48 -11.74 10.19
CA PHE A 352 -5.09 -12.22 10.17
C PHE A 352 -4.32 -12.00 8.84
N ALA A 353 -4.86 -11.27 7.85
CA ALA A 353 -4.10 -10.86 6.66
C ALA A 353 -3.11 -9.72 6.97
N ASN A 354 -3.37 -8.91 8.00
CA ASN A 354 -2.59 -7.74 8.41
C ASN A 354 -2.41 -6.69 7.29
N LEU A 355 -1.64 -5.63 7.56
CA LEU A 355 -1.26 -4.63 6.57
C LEU A 355 -0.39 -5.23 5.44
N GLY A 356 0.55 -6.13 5.76
CA GLY A 356 1.41 -6.70 4.74
C GLY A 356 2.47 -7.71 5.20
N PRO A 357 3.36 -8.12 4.27
CA PRO A 357 4.31 -9.23 4.41
C PRO A 357 5.40 -9.02 5.47
N VAL A 358 5.58 -7.79 5.97
CA VAL A 358 6.56 -7.49 7.02
C VAL A 358 5.96 -7.63 8.41
N ASN A 359 4.74 -7.14 8.65
CA ASN A 359 4.13 -7.21 9.98
C ASN A 359 3.43 -8.56 10.24
N GLY A 360 2.87 -9.23 9.23
CA GLY A 360 2.29 -10.58 9.37
C GLY A 360 3.22 -11.59 10.09
N PRO A 361 4.45 -11.83 9.58
CA PRO A 361 5.42 -12.71 10.25
C PRO A 361 5.81 -12.21 11.65
N MET A 362 5.82 -10.91 11.91
CA MET A 362 6.14 -10.36 13.24
C MET A 362 4.98 -10.49 14.24
N ASN A 363 3.73 -10.28 13.84
CA ASN A 363 2.53 -10.52 14.66
C ASN A 363 2.42 -12.02 15.01
N THR A 364 2.67 -12.90 14.03
CA THR A 364 2.80 -14.35 14.23
C THR A 364 3.81 -14.68 15.34
N LEU A 365 4.98 -14.03 15.34
CA LEU A 365 5.99 -14.22 16.38
C LEU A 365 5.58 -13.64 17.73
N VAL A 366 4.90 -12.50 17.80
CA VAL A 366 4.40 -11.96 19.06
C VAL A 366 3.38 -12.91 19.68
N ALA A 367 2.43 -13.43 18.90
CA ALA A 367 1.48 -14.44 19.36
C ALA A 367 2.18 -15.72 19.86
N TYR A 368 3.14 -16.24 19.09
CA TYR A 368 3.94 -17.40 19.50
C TYR A 368 4.72 -17.16 20.81
N ILE A 369 5.34 -15.98 20.98
CA ILE A 369 6.10 -15.62 22.19
C ILE A 369 5.18 -15.36 23.39
N ARG A 370 3.94 -14.94 23.16
CA ARG A 370 2.94 -14.62 24.20
C ARG A 370 2.15 -15.84 24.68
N GLU A 371 1.68 -16.67 23.76
CA GLU A 371 0.70 -17.74 24.02
C GLU A 371 1.20 -19.14 23.64
N GLY A 372 2.26 -19.24 22.84
CA GLY A 372 2.80 -20.50 22.34
C GLY A 372 2.25 -20.93 20.99
N ARG A 373 2.83 -22.02 20.46
CA ARG A 373 2.64 -22.54 19.10
C ARG A 373 1.17 -22.81 18.71
N ASP A 374 0.40 -23.38 19.63
CA ASP A 374 -0.89 -23.99 19.31
C ASP A 374 -2.09 -23.05 19.60
N CYS A 375 -1.82 -21.78 19.94
CA CYS A 375 -2.86 -20.78 20.21
C CYS A 375 -3.72 -20.48 18.96
N HIS A 376 -4.79 -19.71 19.15
CA HIS A 376 -5.66 -19.34 18.03
C HIS A 376 -4.92 -18.46 17.01
N ALA A 377 -4.33 -17.35 17.45
CA ALA A 377 -3.70 -16.38 16.56
C ALA A 377 -2.59 -16.98 15.69
N VAL A 378 -1.70 -17.81 16.25
CA VAL A 378 -0.65 -18.50 15.46
C VAL A 378 -1.27 -19.44 14.41
N ARG A 379 -2.35 -20.16 14.75
CA ARG A 379 -3.02 -21.06 13.79
C ARG A 379 -3.77 -20.34 12.69
N GLU A 380 -4.26 -19.13 12.91
CA GLU A 380 -4.88 -18.32 11.86
C GLU A 380 -3.82 -17.62 10.98
N HIS A 381 -2.78 -17.01 11.58
CA HIS A 381 -1.61 -16.47 10.86
C HIS A 381 -0.97 -17.51 9.92
N LEU A 382 -0.82 -18.77 10.36
CA LEU A 382 -0.26 -19.82 9.51
C LEU A 382 -1.16 -20.22 8.32
N LYS A 383 -2.43 -19.80 8.27
CA LYS A 383 -3.31 -19.93 7.09
C LYS A 383 -3.23 -18.73 6.15
N THR A 384 -2.95 -17.54 6.67
CA THR A 384 -2.96 -16.27 5.91
C THR A 384 -1.58 -15.90 5.35
N LEU A 385 -0.48 -16.28 6.01
CA LEU A 385 0.87 -16.05 5.49
C LEU A 385 1.11 -16.59 4.05
N PRO A 386 0.50 -17.73 3.61
CA PRO A 386 0.52 -18.15 2.21
C PRO A 386 -0.14 -17.19 1.20
N GLU A 387 -1.00 -16.25 1.62
CA GLU A 387 -1.58 -15.22 0.75
C GLU A 387 -0.53 -14.22 0.22
N PHE A 388 0.65 -14.17 0.86
CA PHE A 388 1.79 -13.41 0.36
C PHE A 388 2.66 -14.18 -0.64
N LEU A 389 2.46 -15.49 -0.82
CA LEU A 389 3.35 -16.32 -1.63
C LEU A 389 2.89 -16.41 -3.09
N TRP A 390 3.85 -16.25 -4.01
CA TRP A 390 3.59 -16.25 -5.44
C TRP A 390 4.54 -17.18 -6.18
N VAL A 391 4.03 -18.06 -7.05
CA VAL A 391 4.84 -18.92 -7.92
C VAL A 391 4.85 -18.36 -9.34
N LYS A 392 6.04 -18.31 -9.93
CA LYS A 392 6.29 -17.91 -11.32
C LYS A 392 7.27 -18.84 -12.03
N ASP A 393 7.55 -18.56 -13.30
CA ASP A 393 8.55 -19.25 -14.12
C ASP A 393 9.94 -19.42 -13.46
N GLU A 394 10.37 -18.41 -12.70
CA GLU A 394 11.64 -18.33 -11.94
C GLU A 394 11.62 -19.06 -10.56
N GLY A 395 10.45 -19.43 -10.01
CA GLY A 395 10.31 -20.00 -8.67
C GLY A 395 9.25 -19.31 -7.80
N MET A 396 9.38 -19.37 -6.48
CA MET A 396 8.43 -18.83 -5.51
C MET A 396 8.99 -17.61 -4.77
N LEU A 397 8.26 -16.50 -4.82
CA LEU A 397 8.58 -15.23 -4.16
C LEU A 397 7.53 -14.84 -3.11
N MET A 398 7.78 -13.73 -2.42
CA MET A 398 6.81 -13.09 -1.52
C MET A 398 6.41 -11.71 -2.06
N ASN A 399 5.11 -11.49 -2.22
CA ASN A 399 4.51 -10.24 -2.68
C ASN A 399 4.60 -9.14 -1.61
N GLY A 400 4.65 -7.86 -2.02
CA GLY A 400 4.69 -6.69 -1.13
C GLY A 400 3.41 -6.41 -0.31
N THR A 401 2.32 -7.10 -0.65
CA THR A 401 0.99 -7.14 -0.01
C THR A 401 0.38 -8.52 -0.33
N ASN A 402 -0.81 -8.85 0.16
CA ASN A 402 -1.53 -10.06 -0.28
C ASN A 402 -2.18 -9.90 -1.69
N GLY A 403 -1.46 -9.25 -2.63
CA GLY A 403 -1.88 -8.94 -4.00
C GLY A 403 -2.25 -7.46 -4.26
N VAL A 404 -2.76 -7.18 -5.46
CA VAL A 404 -3.13 -5.83 -5.95
C VAL A 404 -4.53 -5.83 -6.62
N GLN A 405 -5.36 -6.78 -6.23
CA GLN A 405 -6.53 -7.25 -6.97
C GLN A 405 -7.54 -6.15 -7.27
N THR A 406 -7.80 -5.27 -6.29
CA THR A 406 -8.73 -4.14 -6.44
C THR A 406 -8.14 -3.04 -7.33
N TRP A 407 -6.85 -2.75 -7.18
CA TRP A 407 -6.10 -1.76 -7.98
C TRP A 407 -6.10 -2.09 -9.48
N ASP A 408 -5.59 -3.26 -9.87
CA ASP A 408 -5.50 -3.67 -11.28
C ASP A 408 -6.88 -3.81 -11.94
N THR A 409 -7.87 -4.34 -11.20
CA THR A 409 -9.25 -4.46 -11.69
C THR A 409 -9.90 -3.09 -11.92
N ALA A 410 -9.67 -2.13 -11.00
CA ALA A 410 -10.17 -0.78 -11.17
C ALA A 410 -9.55 -0.08 -12.40
N PHE A 411 -8.22 -0.15 -12.57
CA PHE A 411 -7.59 0.47 -13.74
C PHE A 411 -7.93 -0.21 -15.06
N LEU A 412 -8.10 -1.54 -15.11
CA LEU A 412 -8.47 -2.19 -16.38
C LEU A 412 -9.85 -1.73 -16.85
N ILE A 413 -10.84 -1.56 -15.95
CA ILE A 413 -12.15 -1.03 -16.31
C ILE A 413 -12.02 0.36 -16.97
N GLN A 414 -11.17 1.23 -16.43
CA GLN A 414 -10.89 2.55 -17.01
C GLN A 414 -10.12 2.48 -18.34
N ALA A 415 -9.19 1.53 -18.51
CA ALA A 415 -8.52 1.30 -19.78
C ALA A 415 -9.50 0.82 -20.88
N VAL A 416 -10.49 0.00 -20.52
CA VAL A 416 -11.53 -0.50 -21.44
C VAL A 416 -12.57 0.59 -21.77
N GLU A 417 -12.94 1.44 -20.81
CA GLU A 417 -13.73 2.67 -21.07
C GLU A 417 -12.98 3.62 -22.03
N SER A 418 -11.67 3.77 -21.84
CA SER A 418 -10.79 4.61 -22.69
C SER A 418 -10.69 4.14 -24.15
N CYS A 419 -11.17 2.94 -24.47
CA CYS A 419 -11.31 2.41 -25.82
C CYS A 419 -12.77 2.44 -26.34
N GLY A 420 -13.71 2.96 -25.56
CA GLY A 420 -15.16 2.95 -25.85
C GLY A 420 -15.83 1.57 -25.73
N TRP A 421 -15.16 0.60 -25.07
CA TRP A 421 -15.53 -0.82 -25.12
C TRP A 421 -16.38 -1.33 -23.96
N SER A 422 -16.60 -0.50 -22.94
CA SER A 422 -17.61 -0.73 -21.90
C SER A 422 -19.02 -0.97 -22.48
N LYS A 423 -19.34 -0.32 -23.59
CA LYS A 423 -20.61 -0.44 -24.34
C LYS A 423 -20.63 -1.62 -25.32
N ASP A 424 -19.48 -2.25 -25.58
CA ASP A 424 -19.39 -3.40 -26.49
C ASP A 424 -19.93 -4.67 -25.81
N LYS A 425 -20.88 -5.32 -26.49
CA LYS A 425 -21.49 -6.58 -26.04
C LYS A 425 -20.46 -7.69 -25.84
N LYS A 426 -19.30 -7.63 -26.51
CA LYS A 426 -18.21 -8.60 -26.34
C LYS A 426 -17.68 -8.62 -24.91
N TRP A 427 -17.37 -7.44 -24.34
CA TRP A 427 -16.68 -7.33 -23.05
C TRP A 427 -17.64 -7.24 -21.87
N LYS A 428 -18.96 -7.11 -22.12
CA LYS A 428 -19.97 -6.96 -21.06
C LYS A 428 -19.94 -8.08 -20.02
N HIS A 429 -19.65 -9.34 -20.37
CA HIS A 429 -19.52 -10.39 -19.35
C HIS A 429 -18.32 -10.17 -18.43
N MET A 430 -17.12 -9.99 -19.01
CA MET A 430 -15.86 -9.71 -18.30
C MET A 430 -15.99 -8.50 -17.36
N LEU A 431 -16.60 -7.41 -17.84
CA LEU A 431 -16.82 -6.19 -17.05
C LEU A 431 -17.92 -6.35 -15.99
N THR A 432 -18.94 -7.19 -16.21
CA THR A 432 -19.94 -7.50 -15.17
C THR A 432 -19.28 -8.28 -14.04
N LYS A 433 -18.45 -9.28 -14.36
CA LYS A 433 -17.61 -9.98 -13.39
C LYS A 433 -16.68 -9.02 -12.61
N SER A 434 -16.08 -8.04 -13.28
CA SER A 434 -15.24 -7.04 -12.63
C SER A 434 -16.02 -6.12 -11.68
N LEU A 435 -17.28 -5.79 -12.01
CA LEU A 435 -18.18 -5.02 -11.14
C LEU A 435 -18.66 -5.83 -9.94
N GLU A 436 -18.99 -7.12 -10.12
CA GLU A 436 -19.29 -8.05 -9.01
C GLU A 436 -18.10 -8.13 -8.04
N PHE A 437 -16.86 -8.19 -8.55
CA PHE A 437 -15.67 -8.15 -7.72
C PHE A 437 -15.54 -6.83 -6.94
N LEU A 438 -15.67 -5.67 -7.60
CA LEU A 438 -15.61 -4.37 -6.91
C LEU A 438 -16.72 -4.20 -5.87
N GLU A 439 -17.91 -4.76 -6.08
CA GLU A 439 -18.99 -4.77 -5.08
C GLU A 439 -18.57 -5.55 -3.84
N ASP A 440 -18.07 -6.77 -4.03
CA ASP A 440 -17.64 -7.67 -2.96
C ASP A 440 -16.48 -7.10 -2.12
N GLN A 441 -15.54 -6.41 -2.80
CA GLN A 441 -14.36 -5.81 -2.18
C GLN A 441 -14.61 -4.48 -1.44
N GLN A 442 -15.79 -3.86 -1.56
CA GLN A 442 -16.06 -2.61 -0.84
C GLN A 442 -16.21 -2.88 0.67
N MET A 443 -15.52 -2.10 1.51
CA MET A 443 -15.61 -2.23 2.96
C MET A 443 -16.93 -1.64 3.47
N LEU A 444 -17.83 -2.48 3.98
CA LEU A 444 -19.18 -2.07 4.39
C LEU A 444 -19.27 -1.56 5.84
N GLU A 445 -18.20 -1.74 6.61
CA GLU A 445 -18.15 -1.61 8.07
C GLU A 445 -16.82 -1.01 8.52
N GLU A 446 -16.83 -0.32 9.67
CA GLU A 446 -15.63 0.25 10.28
C GLU A 446 -14.74 -0.83 10.93
N THR A 447 -13.69 -0.39 11.62
CA THR A 447 -12.81 -1.26 12.42
C THR A 447 -13.26 -1.32 13.89
N ARG A 448 -13.03 -2.47 14.53
CA ARG A 448 -13.10 -2.60 15.99
C ARG A 448 -12.22 -1.53 16.64
N ASP A 449 -12.79 -0.82 17.62
CA ASP A 449 -12.11 0.19 18.44
C ASP A 449 -11.36 1.26 17.62
N GLN A 450 -11.79 1.51 16.37
CA GLN A 450 -11.16 2.32 15.31
C GLN A 450 -10.16 3.39 15.78
N HIS A 451 -10.62 4.39 16.56
CA HIS A 451 -9.78 5.50 17.01
C HIS A 451 -8.65 5.09 17.97
N ALA A 452 -8.90 4.12 18.85
CA ALA A 452 -7.90 3.60 19.79
C ALA A 452 -6.93 2.60 19.12
N CYS A 453 -7.36 1.98 18.01
CA CYS A 453 -6.52 1.23 17.08
C CYS A 453 -5.80 2.12 16.06
N TYR A 454 -6.01 3.45 16.14
CA TYR A 454 -5.45 4.46 15.24
C TYR A 454 -5.78 4.25 13.74
N ARG A 455 -6.90 3.61 13.41
CA ARG A 455 -7.32 3.31 12.01
C ARG A 455 -8.11 4.48 11.42
N GLN A 456 -7.86 4.82 10.15
CA GLN A 456 -8.71 5.72 9.38
C GLN A 456 -10.11 5.12 9.13
N GLN A 457 -11.12 5.98 8.91
CA GLN A 457 -12.48 5.58 8.55
C GLN A 457 -12.49 4.82 7.21
N ARG A 458 -13.18 3.68 7.14
CA ARG A 458 -13.13 2.77 5.97
C ARG A 458 -14.49 2.39 5.37
N LYS A 459 -15.63 2.70 5.99
CA LYS A 459 -16.94 2.33 5.43
C LYS A 459 -17.20 3.07 4.12
N GLY A 460 -17.43 2.31 3.05
CA GLY A 460 -17.58 2.79 1.69
C GLY A 460 -16.27 2.81 0.89
N ALA A 461 -15.12 2.59 1.53
CA ALA A 461 -13.82 2.63 0.88
C ALA A 461 -13.45 1.30 0.19
N TRP A 462 -12.42 1.38 -0.65
CA TRP A 462 -11.70 0.23 -1.20
C TRP A 462 -10.24 0.22 -0.71
N GLY A 463 -9.70 -0.99 -0.57
CA GLY A 463 -8.28 -1.23 -0.32
C GLY A 463 -7.51 -1.44 -1.62
N PHE A 464 -6.19 -1.55 -1.50
CA PHE A 464 -5.30 -1.83 -2.64
C PHE A 464 -5.39 -3.28 -3.11
N SER A 465 -5.36 -4.23 -2.16
CA SER A 465 -5.48 -5.67 -2.42
C SER A 465 -6.93 -6.13 -2.34
N THR A 466 -7.40 -6.48 -1.13
CA THR A 466 -8.70 -7.08 -0.85
C THR A 466 -9.39 -6.46 0.37
N ARG A 467 -10.71 -6.64 0.46
CA ARG A 467 -11.53 -6.27 1.63
C ARG A 467 -11.02 -6.90 2.94
N LYS A 468 -10.40 -8.07 2.85
CA LYS A 468 -9.84 -8.79 4.00
C LYS A 468 -8.70 -8.00 4.65
N GLN A 469 -7.77 -7.48 3.86
CA GLN A 469 -6.71 -6.57 4.32
C GLN A 469 -7.31 -5.34 5.04
N GLY A 470 -8.47 -4.87 4.58
CA GLY A 470 -9.35 -4.03 5.39
C GLY A 470 -8.85 -2.61 5.65
N TYR A 471 -7.88 -2.13 4.87
CA TYR A 471 -7.34 -0.78 4.91
C TYR A 471 -7.94 0.08 3.80
N THR A 472 -8.40 1.28 4.14
CA THR A 472 -8.72 2.31 3.13
C THR A 472 -7.44 2.86 2.52
N VAL A 473 -7.47 3.15 1.22
CA VAL A 473 -6.45 3.96 0.54
C VAL A 473 -7.18 4.98 -0.33
N SER A 474 -6.71 6.23 -0.36
CA SER A 474 -7.43 7.33 -1.01
C SER A 474 -7.57 7.14 -2.52
N ASP A 475 -6.49 6.69 -3.16
CA ASP A 475 -6.45 6.39 -4.59
C ASP A 475 -7.27 5.14 -4.91
N CYS A 476 -7.06 4.02 -4.22
CA CYS A 476 -7.79 2.77 -4.46
C CYS A 476 -9.31 2.94 -4.29
N THR A 477 -9.73 3.73 -3.30
CA THR A 477 -11.14 4.14 -3.12
C THR A 477 -11.65 4.97 -4.30
N SER A 478 -10.81 5.86 -4.82
CA SER A 478 -11.16 6.75 -5.94
C SER A 478 -11.20 6.02 -7.29
N GLU A 479 -10.26 5.11 -7.55
CA GLU A 479 -10.22 4.31 -8.77
C GLU A 479 -11.37 3.27 -8.78
N GLY A 480 -11.62 2.60 -7.66
CA GLY A 480 -12.79 1.70 -7.50
C GLY A 480 -14.13 2.43 -7.67
N LEU A 481 -14.24 3.66 -7.12
CA LEU A 481 -15.40 4.53 -7.29
C LEU A 481 -15.58 4.98 -8.75
N LYS A 482 -14.52 5.45 -9.43
CA LYS A 482 -14.57 5.82 -10.87
C LYS A 482 -15.05 4.64 -11.70
N SER A 483 -14.47 3.46 -11.53
CA SER A 483 -14.83 2.26 -12.28
C SER A 483 -16.26 1.78 -11.99
N THR A 484 -16.74 1.95 -10.76
CA THR A 484 -18.15 1.72 -10.39
C THR A 484 -19.11 2.68 -11.10
N LEU A 485 -18.79 3.99 -11.12
CA LEU A 485 -19.61 5.01 -11.78
C LEU A 485 -19.66 4.80 -13.31
N ILE A 486 -18.49 4.52 -13.91
CA ILE A 486 -18.33 4.18 -15.33
C ILE A 486 -19.28 3.05 -15.71
N LEU A 487 -19.24 1.91 -15.02
CA LEU A 487 -20.05 0.75 -15.39
C LEU A 487 -21.54 0.97 -15.09
N GLN A 488 -21.89 1.34 -13.85
CA GLN A 488 -23.30 1.40 -13.43
C GLN A 488 -24.06 2.59 -14.01
N LYS A 489 -23.47 3.79 -14.02
CA LYS A 489 -24.16 5.03 -14.42
C LYS A 489 -23.76 5.51 -15.82
N GLY A 490 -22.53 5.25 -16.27
CA GLY A 490 -22.10 5.55 -17.64
C GLY A 490 -22.58 4.54 -18.70
N ASN A 491 -22.69 3.26 -18.34
CA ASN A 491 -22.75 2.16 -19.32
C ASN A 491 -23.86 1.10 -19.10
N ALA A 492 -24.82 1.37 -18.21
CA ALA A 492 -25.98 0.51 -17.95
C ALA A 492 -25.61 -0.97 -17.63
N PHE A 493 -24.64 -1.15 -16.74
CA PHE A 493 -24.43 -2.39 -16.00
C PHE A 493 -25.39 -2.47 -14.81
N PRO A 494 -25.61 -3.65 -14.19
CA PRO A 494 -26.46 -3.79 -13.02
C PRO A 494 -26.01 -2.87 -11.87
N GLU A 495 -26.95 -2.28 -11.14
CA GLU A 495 -26.64 -1.48 -9.95
C GLU A 495 -26.48 -2.39 -8.72
N LEU A 496 -25.26 -2.90 -8.54
CA LEU A 496 -24.86 -3.75 -7.41
C LEU A 496 -24.43 -2.90 -6.21
N ILE A 497 -23.69 -1.82 -6.47
CA ILE A 497 -23.25 -0.82 -5.48
C ILE A 497 -24.24 0.34 -5.52
N ASN A 498 -25.21 0.33 -4.62
CA ASN A 498 -26.27 1.34 -4.56
C ASN A 498 -25.76 2.75 -4.20
N GLU A 499 -26.59 3.77 -4.47
CA GLU A 499 -26.30 5.18 -4.21
C GLU A 499 -25.76 5.49 -2.80
N ARG A 500 -26.25 4.86 -1.72
CA ARG A 500 -25.72 5.12 -0.36
C ARG A 500 -24.28 4.63 -0.24
N ARG A 501 -23.95 3.47 -0.80
CA ARG A 501 -22.59 2.92 -0.81
C ARG A 501 -21.63 3.74 -1.69
N VAL A 502 -22.12 4.35 -2.77
CA VAL A 502 -21.36 5.32 -3.57
C VAL A 502 -21.10 6.60 -2.75
N LYS A 503 -22.09 7.07 -1.98
CA LYS A 503 -21.97 8.25 -1.10
C LYS A 503 -21.11 8.00 0.14
N ASP A 504 -21.11 6.79 0.70
CA ASP A 504 -20.20 6.39 1.79
C ASP A 504 -18.72 6.53 1.34
N ALA A 505 -18.39 6.15 0.10
CA ALA A 505 -17.05 6.33 -0.47
C ALA A 505 -16.63 7.81 -0.52
N ILE A 506 -17.52 8.70 -1.00
CA ILE A 506 -17.31 10.15 -1.01
C ILE A 506 -17.12 10.71 0.40
N ASP A 507 -17.93 10.26 1.36
CA ASP A 507 -17.82 10.71 2.75
C ASP A 507 -16.45 10.33 3.36
N VAL A 508 -15.89 9.15 3.04
CA VAL A 508 -14.51 8.80 3.44
C VAL A 508 -13.47 9.68 2.73
N LEU A 509 -13.53 9.81 1.39
CA LEU A 509 -12.55 10.58 0.62
C LEU A 509 -12.44 12.04 1.10
N LEU A 510 -13.56 12.66 1.46
CA LEU A 510 -13.59 14.02 2.00
C LEU A 510 -12.94 14.16 3.40
N THR A 511 -12.62 13.05 4.09
CA THR A 511 -11.80 13.06 5.33
C THR A 511 -10.29 12.96 5.08
N MET A 512 -9.86 12.66 3.85
CA MET A 512 -8.46 12.32 3.54
C MET A 512 -7.62 13.50 3.04
N GLN A 513 -8.15 14.73 3.06
CA GLN A 513 -7.43 15.92 2.62
C GLN A 513 -6.55 16.51 3.72
N ASN A 514 -5.31 16.85 3.37
CA ASN A 514 -4.37 17.51 4.24
C ASN A 514 -4.52 19.04 4.21
N ALA A 515 -3.78 19.71 5.12
CA ALA A 515 -3.78 21.17 5.24
C ALA A 515 -3.24 21.89 3.99
N SER A 516 -2.34 21.24 3.25
CA SER A 516 -1.82 21.62 1.93
C SER A 516 -2.88 21.64 0.83
N GLY A 517 -4.00 20.92 1.01
CA GLY A 517 -4.94 20.59 -0.07
C GLY A 517 -4.65 19.26 -0.77
N GLY A 518 -3.45 18.69 -0.58
CA GLY A 518 -3.10 17.36 -1.09
C GLY A 518 -3.79 16.22 -0.34
N CYS A 519 -3.58 15.01 -0.84
CA CYS A 519 -3.96 13.75 -0.19
C CYS A 519 -2.73 12.85 -0.03
N ALA A 520 -2.70 12.13 1.09
CA ALA A 520 -1.77 11.03 1.37
C ALA A 520 -2.42 9.67 1.11
N SER A 521 -1.75 8.54 1.39
CA SER A 521 -2.20 7.22 0.92
C SER A 521 -3.29 6.60 1.81
N TYR A 522 -2.96 6.10 3.00
CA TYR A 522 -3.93 5.39 3.86
C TYR A 522 -4.65 6.32 4.82
N GLU A 523 -3.98 7.37 5.29
CA GLU A 523 -4.46 8.26 6.34
C GLU A 523 -3.99 9.71 6.11
N PRO A 524 -4.66 10.74 6.67
CA PRO A 524 -4.13 12.10 6.69
C PRO A 524 -2.77 12.20 7.39
N THR A 525 -2.01 13.25 7.07
CA THR A 525 -0.75 13.59 7.71
C THR A 525 -0.95 13.96 9.19
N ARG A 526 -0.70 12.99 10.08
CA ARG A 526 -0.88 13.11 11.55
C ARG A 526 0.34 13.67 12.29
N GLY A 527 1.50 13.75 11.63
CA GLY A 527 2.78 14.17 12.20
C GLY A 527 3.49 15.28 11.40
N SER A 528 4.59 15.79 11.94
CA SER A 528 5.44 16.78 11.25
C SER A 528 6.56 16.08 10.48
N ILE A 529 7.00 16.65 9.35
CA ILE A 529 8.19 16.21 8.59
C ILE A 529 9.46 16.09 9.46
N LEU A 530 9.53 16.81 10.58
CA LEU A 530 10.62 16.70 11.56
C LEU A 530 10.74 15.29 12.18
N LEU A 531 9.70 14.45 12.09
CA LEU A 531 9.77 13.04 12.49
C LEU A 531 10.70 12.22 11.59
N GLU A 532 10.99 12.64 10.36
CA GLU A 532 11.95 11.94 9.49
C GLU A 532 13.38 11.97 10.04
N HIS A 533 13.72 12.94 10.92
CA HIS A 533 14.95 12.88 11.71
C HIS A 533 15.02 11.68 12.67
N LEU A 534 13.90 11.00 12.92
CA LEU A 534 13.78 9.77 13.71
C LEU A 534 13.65 8.50 12.84
N ASN A 535 13.78 8.61 11.51
CA ASN A 535 13.88 7.45 10.62
C ASN A 535 15.08 6.58 11.03
N ALA A 536 14.76 5.36 11.44
CA ALA A 536 15.69 4.38 11.98
C ALA A 536 15.94 3.18 11.05
N ALA A 537 15.38 3.16 9.84
CA ALA A 537 15.38 2.01 8.94
C ALA A 537 16.59 1.95 7.99
N GLU A 538 17.32 3.06 7.85
CA GLU A 538 18.56 3.26 7.06
C GLU A 538 18.45 3.08 5.54
N VAL A 539 17.69 2.09 5.05
CA VAL A 539 17.55 1.78 3.62
C VAL A 539 16.43 2.52 2.92
N PHE A 540 15.47 3.11 3.64
CA PHE A 540 14.28 3.80 3.09
C PHE A 540 14.26 5.29 3.44
N GLY A 541 13.68 6.13 2.57
CA GLY A 541 13.46 7.56 2.83
C GLY A 541 11.99 7.97 2.74
N ASN A 542 11.61 9.02 3.48
CA ASN A 542 10.23 9.50 3.63
C ASN A 542 9.29 8.38 4.12
N ILE A 543 9.52 7.93 5.36
CA ILE A 543 8.77 6.82 5.97
C ILE A 543 8.08 7.18 7.29
N MET A 544 8.42 8.31 7.92
CA MET A 544 8.00 8.56 9.30
C MET A 544 6.59 9.18 9.44
N ILE A 545 5.98 9.66 8.36
CA ILE A 545 4.60 10.17 8.32
C ILE A 545 3.93 9.83 6.98
N GLU A 546 2.61 9.96 6.93
CA GLU A 546 1.89 10.15 5.67
C GLU A 546 2.28 11.50 5.03
N TYR A 547 2.61 11.50 3.74
CA TYR A 547 3.00 12.66 2.94
C TYR A 547 1.97 12.94 1.85
N ASP A 548 1.90 14.17 1.33
CA ASP A 548 1.07 14.47 0.16
C ASP A 548 1.70 13.90 -1.13
N TYR A 549 0.85 13.32 -1.99
CA TYR A 549 1.27 12.67 -3.24
C TYR A 549 0.48 13.23 -4.43
N PRO A 550 1.12 13.68 -5.53
CA PRO A 550 0.42 14.09 -6.74
C PRO A 550 -0.53 13.02 -7.28
N GLU A 551 -0.14 11.74 -7.19
CA GLU A 551 -0.90 10.60 -7.71
C GLU A 551 -2.18 10.39 -6.89
N CYS A 552 -2.06 10.27 -5.57
CA CYS A 552 -3.19 10.12 -4.65
C CYS A 552 -4.13 11.33 -4.74
N THR A 553 -3.59 12.55 -4.83
CA THR A 553 -4.40 13.77 -4.95
C THR A 553 -5.17 13.82 -6.27
N THR A 554 -4.56 13.41 -7.39
CA THR A 554 -5.26 13.30 -8.68
C THR A 554 -6.36 12.25 -8.64
N ALA A 555 -6.09 11.07 -8.08
CA ALA A 555 -7.09 10.00 -8.00
C ALA A 555 -8.36 10.52 -7.30
N VAL A 556 -8.21 11.17 -6.14
CA VAL A 556 -9.34 11.75 -5.41
C VAL A 556 -10.01 12.90 -6.18
N VAL A 557 -9.26 13.84 -6.75
CA VAL A 557 -9.86 15.00 -7.42
C VAL A 557 -10.62 14.63 -8.70
N THR A 558 -10.17 13.60 -9.42
CA THR A 558 -10.83 13.05 -10.62
C THR A 558 -12.08 12.25 -10.26
N ALA A 559 -12.04 11.43 -9.19
CA ALA A 559 -13.20 10.71 -8.70
C ALA A 559 -14.30 11.64 -8.16
N LEU A 560 -13.92 12.67 -7.38
CA LEU A 560 -14.84 13.70 -6.89
C LEU A 560 -15.48 14.49 -8.06
N HIS A 561 -14.71 14.80 -9.11
CA HIS A 561 -15.23 15.45 -10.31
C HIS A 561 -16.23 14.55 -11.06
N MET A 562 -15.89 13.28 -11.29
CA MET A 562 -16.75 12.33 -11.98
C MET A 562 -18.05 12.08 -11.20
N PHE A 563 -17.98 11.94 -9.87
CA PHE A 563 -19.16 11.76 -9.02
C PHE A 563 -20.13 12.93 -9.11
N GLN A 564 -19.64 14.17 -9.10
CA GLN A 564 -20.47 15.38 -9.21
C GLN A 564 -21.25 15.47 -10.53
N ASN A 565 -20.78 14.85 -11.62
CA ASN A 565 -21.52 14.77 -12.88
C ASN A 565 -22.80 13.89 -12.77
N TYR A 566 -22.86 12.99 -11.79
CA TYR A 566 -24.02 12.10 -11.55
C TYR A 566 -24.85 12.52 -10.32
N TYR A 567 -24.24 13.22 -9.36
CA TYR A 567 -24.85 13.60 -8.08
C TYR A 567 -24.54 15.07 -7.71
N PRO A 568 -24.97 16.06 -8.51
CA PRO A 568 -24.54 17.46 -8.37
C PRO A 568 -24.89 18.07 -7.01
N ASP A 569 -26.04 17.73 -6.43
CA ASP A 569 -26.51 18.28 -5.15
C ASP A 569 -25.84 17.65 -3.91
N TYR A 570 -25.07 16.55 -4.06
CA TYR A 570 -24.48 15.88 -2.90
C TYR A 570 -23.15 16.54 -2.49
N ARG A 571 -23.18 17.25 -1.36
CA ARG A 571 -21.99 17.87 -0.71
C ARG A 571 -21.21 18.80 -1.65
N THR A 572 -21.92 19.48 -2.55
CA THR A 572 -21.39 20.32 -3.63
C THR A 572 -20.38 21.36 -3.14
N ALA A 573 -20.67 22.00 -2.01
CA ALA A 573 -19.82 23.03 -1.43
C ALA A 573 -18.49 22.46 -0.91
N GLU A 574 -18.53 21.35 -0.17
CA GLU A 574 -17.31 20.70 0.32
C GLU A 574 -16.51 20.07 -0.81
N ILE A 575 -17.17 19.47 -1.81
CA ILE A 575 -16.49 18.88 -2.98
C ILE A 575 -15.81 19.96 -3.83
N SER A 576 -16.44 21.13 -4.06
CA SER A 576 -15.76 22.23 -4.75
C SER A 576 -14.55 22.71 -3.95
N ALA A 577 -14.74 23.05 -2.67
CA ALA A 577 -13.66 23.54 -1.81
C ALA A 577 -12.52 22.51 -1.62
N PHE A 578 -12.82 21.22 -1.67
CA PHE A 578 -11.81 20.16 -1.75
C PHE A 578 -11.04 20.26 -3.07
N ARG A 579 -11.74 20.21 -4.21
CA ARG A 579 -11.14 20.19 -5.55
C ARG A 579 -10.25 21.42 -5.79
N ASP A 580 -10.69 22.60 -5.36
CA ASP A 580 -9.96 23.85 -5.53
C ASP A 580 -8.61 23.83 -4.79
N ARG A 581 -8.54 23.28 -3.56
CA ARG A 581 -7.26 23.10 -2.85
C ARG A 581 -6.43 21.95 -3.44
N ALA A 582 -7.05 20.86 -3.87
CA ALA A 582 -6.35 19.72 -4.47
C ALA A 582 -5.63 20.08 -5.77
N VAL A 583 -6.27 20.82 -6.67
CA VAL A 583 -5.62 21.34 -7.89
C VAL A 583 -4.54 22.37 -7.54
N SER A 584 -4.75 23.19 -6.51
CA SER A 584 -3.73 24.15 -6.05
C SER A 584 -2.46 23.44 -5.55
N TYR A 585 -2.60 22.35 -4.78
CA TYR A 585 -1.48 21.48 -4.42
C TYR A 585 -0.76 20.91 -5.66
N ILE A 586 -1.49 20.43 -6.68
CA ILE A 586 -0.86 19.93 -7.92
C ILE A 586 -0.07 21.03 -8.64
N ARG A 587 -0.52 22.29 -8.63
CA ARG A 587 0.21 23.43 -9.20
C ARG A 587 1.48 23.77 -8.41
N GLU A 588 1.45 23.64 -7.10
CA GLU A 588 2.57 23.92 -6.18
C GLU A 588 3.61 22.79 -6.16
N ALA A 589 3.17 21.54 -6.30
CA ALA A 589 4.03 20.36 -6.36
C ALA A 589 4.81 20.24 -7.69
N GLN A 590 4.52 21.07 -8.70
CA GLN A 590 5.25 21.08 -9.96
C GLN A 590 6.63 21.71 -9.79
N ARG A 591 7.65 21.01 -10.25
CA ARG A 591 9.04 21.47 -10.27
C ARG A 591 9.27 22.60 -11.31
N PRO A 592 10.35 23.38 -11.18
CA PRO A 592 10.69 24.42 -12.15
C PRO A 592 10.85 23.91 -13.59
N ASP A 593 11.39 22.69 -13.74
CA ASP A 593 11.56 21.98 -15.02
C ASP A 593 10.24 21.53 -15.68
N GLY A 594 9.09 21.64 -14.99
CA GLY A 594 7.77 21.23 -15.46
C GLY A 594 7.31 19.85 -14.97
N SER A 595 8.18 19.10 -14.28
CA SER A 595 7.89 17.73 -13.84
C SER A 595 7.22 17.64 -12.46
N TRP A 596 6.73 16.44 -12.10
CA TRP A 596 6.30 16.06 -10.76
C TRP A 596 7.04 14.77 -10.34
N TYR A 597 7.30 14.60 -9.05
CA TYR A 597 8.02 13.43 -8.53
C TYR A 597 7.05 12.27 -8.22
N GLY A 598 7.27 11.10 -8.80
CA GLY A 598 6.50 9.87 -8.55
C GLY A 598 6.99 9.08 -7.33
N SER A 599 6.06 8.76 -6.44
CA SER A 599 6.33 8.10 -5.15
C SER A 599 5.88 6.64 -5.11
N TRP A 600 4.97 6.24 -6.01
CA TRP A 600 4.41 4.89 -6.11
C TRP A 600 4.72 4.16 -7.43
N GLY A 601 5.16 4.90 -8.45
CA GLY A 601 5.61 4.40 -9.76
C GLY A 601 6.78 5.24 -10.29
N ILE A 602 7.63 4.65 -11.13
CA ILE A 602 8.95 5.19 -11.51
C ILE A 602 8.86 6.02 -12.81
N CYS A 603 9.04 7.35 -12.78
CA CYS A 603 8.99 8.29 -11.66
C CYS A 603 8.31 9.60 -12.12
N PHE A 604 8.98 10.35 -12.99
CA PHE A 604 8.47 11.61 -13.53
C PHE A 604 7.40 11.39 -14.61
N THR A 605 7.51 10.30 -15.39
CA THR A 605 6.46 9.86 -16.33
C THR A 605 5.17 9.45 -15.60
N TYR A 606 5.31 8.70 -14.50
CA TYR A 606 4.18 8.27 -13.67
C TYR A 606 3.42 9.45 -13.05
N ALA A 607 4.11 10.32 -12.30
CA ALA A 607 3.46 11.47 -11.66
C ALA A 607 2.95 12.50 -12.67
N GLY A 608 3.61 12.69 -13.81
CA GLY A 608 3.15 13.61 -14.86
C GLY A 608 1.86 13.15 -15.55
N MET A 609 1.62 11.84 -15.67
CA MET A 609 0.33 11.30 -16.13
C MET A 609 -0.81 11.76 -15.21
N PHE A 610 -0.66 11.55 -13.89
CA PHE A 610 -1.66 11.98 -12.92
C PHE A 610 -1.80 13.50 -12.86
N ALA A 611 -0.70 14.25 -12.80
CA ALA A 611 -0.78 15.70 -12.64
C ALA A 611 -1.46 16.40 -13.83
N LEU A 612 -1.26 15.92 -15.06
CA LEU A 612 -1.95 16.46 -16.23
C LEU A 612 -3.43 16.05 -16.31
N GLU A 613 -3.82 14.85 -15.84
CA GLU A 613 -5.24 14.46 -15.69
C GLU A 613 -5.98 15.39 -14.69
N SER A 614 -5.33 15.74 -13.56
CA SER A 614 -5.86 16.71 -12.58
C SER A 614 -5.98 18.14 -13.13
N LEU A 615 -4.95 18.61 -13.85
CA LEU A 615 -4.96 19.97 -14.43
C LEU A 615 -6.05 20.11 -15.51
N LYS A 616 -6.26 19.09 -16.36
CA LYS A 616 -7.37 19.02 -17.31
C LYS A 616 -8.74 19.12 -16.62
N CYS A 617 -8.90 18.46 -15.47
CA CYS A 617 -10.12 18.56 -14.64
C CYS A 617 -10.36 19.97 -14.02
N SER A 618 -9.42 20.89 -14.17
CA SER A 618 -9.55 22.32 -13.83
C SER A 618 -9.63 23.25 -15.04
N GLY A 619 -9.64 22.70 -16.26
CA GLY A 619 -9.64 23.45 -17.52
C GLY A 619 -8.25 23.88 -18.03
N GLU A 620 -7.17 23.47 -17.38
CA GLU A 620 -5.80 23.75 -17.84
C GLU A 620 -5.36 22.76 -18.92
N GLN A 621 -4.91 23.27 -20.06
CA GLN A 621 -4.40 22.51 -21.22
C GLN A 621 -3.24 23.26 -21.89
N TYR A 622 -2.55 22.63 -22.85
CA TYR A 622 -1.37 23.18 -23.53
C TYR A 622 -1.59 24.55 -24.19
N GLU A 623 -2.81 24.87 -24.63
CA GLU A 623 -3.12 26.19 -25.22
C GLU A 623 -3.15 27.31 -24.17
N ASN A 624 -3.77 27.06 -23.01
CA ASN A 624 -4.01 28.12 -22.01
C ASN A 624 -3.02 28.13 -20.83
N SER A 625 -2.41 26.99 -20.46
CA SER A 625 -1.53 26.86 -19.29
C SER A 625 -0.05 26.76 -19.67
N GLU A 626 0.74 27.70 -19.14
CA GLU A 626 2.20 27.67 -19.18
C GLU A 626 2.78 26.42 -18.50
N ARG A 627 2.14 25.98 -17.42
CA ARG A 627 2.62 24.85 -16.61
C ARG A 627 2.39 23.52 -17.31
N VAL A 628 1.29 23.39 -18.06
CA VAL A 628 1.06 22.25 -18.97
C VAL A 628 2.07 22.27 -20.12
N ARG A 629 2.37 23.44 -20.70
CA ARG A 629 3.43 23.55 -21.73
C ARG A 629 4.80 23.11 -21.21
N ARG A 630 5.23 23.55 -20.02
CA ARG A 630 6.49 23.08 -19.40
C ARG A 630 6.49 21.57 -19.15
N ALA A 631 5.39 20.99 -18.67
CA ALA A 631 5.29 19.54 -18.49
C ALA A 631 5.40 18.75 -19.81
N CYS A 632 4.76 19.22 -20.90
CA CYS A 632 4.90 18.61 -22.21
C CYS A 632 6.32 18.78 -22.77
N GLN A 633 6.96 19.94 -22.57
CA GLN A 633 8.34 20.16 -23.00
C GLN A 633 9.33 19.25 -22.26
N PHE A 634 9.17 19.10 -20.93
CA PHE A 634 9.95 18.17 -20.13
C PHE A 634 9.94 16.76 -20.72
N PHE A 635 8.79 16.27 -21.19
CA PHE A 635 8.72 14.97 -21.86
C PHE A 635 9.34 14.99 -23.27
N LEU A 636 9.15 16.03 -24.08
CA LEU A 636 9.83 16.13 -25.39
C LEU A 636 11.35 16.06 -25.25
N ASP A 637 11.91 16.74 -24.25
CA ASP A 637 13.36 16.77 -23.96
C ASP A 637 13.92 15.41 -23.49
N LYS A 638 13.05 14.40 -23.31
CA LYS A 638 13.38 13.02 -22.88
C LYS A 638 12.92 11.93 -23.86
N GLN A 639 12.35 12.29 -25.02
CA GLN A 639 11.93 11.28 -26.00
C GLN A 639 13.17 10.63 -26.65
N MET A 640 13.20 9.30 -26.67
CA MET A 640 14.29 8.51 -27.24
C MET A 640 14.13 8.34 -28.77
N ASP A 641 15.23 8.01 -29.46
CA ASP A 641 15.26 7.81 -30.92
C ASP A 641 14.23 6.78 -31.44
N ASP A 642 13.86 5.79 -30.64
CA ASP A 642 12.85 4.79 -31.00
C ASP A 642 11.39 5.26 -30.78
N GLY A 643 11.20 6.46 -30.25
CA GLY A 643 9.92 7.10 -29.99
C GLY A 643 9.40 6.98 -28.56
N GLY A 644 10.05 6.18 -27.70
CA GLY A 644 9.57 5.96 -26.33
C GLY A 644 10.25 6.83 -25.27
N TRP A 645 9.91 6.54 -24.02
CA TRP A 645 10.52 7.11 -22.81
C TRP A 645 11.02 6.01 -21.89
N GLY A 646 12.06 6.29 -21.10
CA GLY A 646 12.70 5.32 -20.21
C GLY A 646 13.37 5.99 -19.01
N GLU A 647 12.92 5.67 -17.81
CA GLU A 647 13.50 6.08 -16.53
C GLU A 647 14.05 4.84 -15.81
N THR A 648 15.29 4.89 -15.29
CA THR A 648 15.77 3.87 -14.35
C THR A 648 15.15 4.09 -12.97
N TYR A 649 15.19 3.06 -12.12
CA TYR A 649 14.83 3.18 -10.71
C TYR A 649 15.66 4.23 -9.94
N LYS A 650 16.88 4.56 -10.40
CA LYS A 650 17.71 5.62 -9.81
C LYS A 650 17.07 7.01 -9.91
N SER A 651 16.07 7.18 -10.78
CA SER A 651 15.23 8.39 -10.81
C SER A 651 14.50 8.64 -9.50
N CYS A 652 14.17 7.58 -8.76
CA CYS A 652 13.51 7.66 -7.45
C CYS A 652 14.53 7.92 -6.33
N GLU A 653 15.62 7.15 -6.29
CA GLU A 653 16.70 7.31 -5.31
C GLU A 653 17.30 8.72 -5.32
N ASN A 654 17.66 9.21 -6.50
CA ASN A 654 18.32 10.51 -6.70
C ASN A 654 17.33 11.67 -6.79
N GLY A 655 16.04 11.39 -7.01
CA GLY A 655 15.00 12.42 -7.13
C GLY A 655 15.15 13.34 -8.35
N VAL A 656 15.84 12.89 -9.41
CA VAL A 656 16.05 13.58 -10.71
C VAL A 656 15.99 12.55 -11.83
N TRP A 657 15.61 12.92 -13.05
CA TRP A 657 15.48 11.98 -14.17
C TRP A 657 16.80 11.26 -14.48
N ASP A 658 16.82 9.93 -14.35
CA ASP A 658 17.93 9.06 -14.76
C ASP A 658 17.49 8.19 -15.95
N GLN A 659 18.18 8.37 -17.08
CA GLN A 659 17.72 7.86 -18.38
C GLN A 659 17.97 6.36 -18.54
N HIS A 660 16.91 5.56 -18.70
CA HIS A 660 17.07 4.13 -18.96
C HIS A 660 17.71 3.89 -20.35
N PRO A 661 18.63 2.91 -20.51
CA PRO A 661 19.29 2.62 -21.79
C PRO A 661 18.36 2.20 -22.93
N GLN A 662 17.12 1.84 -22.62
CA GLN A 662 16.05 1.49 -23.56
C GLN A 662 14.75 2.13 -23.09
N SER A 663 13.91 2.63 -23.99
CA SER A 663 12.56 3.09 -23.62
C SER A 663 11.71 1.92 -23.13
N GLN A 664 10.75 2.17 -22.24
CA GLN A 664 9.88 1.19 -21.60
C GLN A 664 8.44 1.37 -22.10
N VAL A 665 7.74 0.28 -22.41
CA VAL A 665 6.36 0.28 -22.93
C VAL A 665 5.40 0.96 -21.97
N VAL A 666 5.52 0.67 -20.66
CA VAL A 666 4.65 1.22 -19.62
C VAL A 666 4.85 2.73 -19.44
N GLN A 667 6.10 3.19 -19.26
CA GLN A 667 6.41 4.62 -19.13
C GLN A 667 6.10 5.39 -20.42
N THR A 668 6.29 4.77 -21.59
CA THR A 668 5.86 5.35 -22.88
C THR A 668 4.35 5.52 -22.94
N ALA A 669 3.58 4.54 -22.44
CA ALA A 669 2.12 4.67 -22.33
C ALA A 669 1.70 5.77 -21.35
N TRP A 670 2.37 5.89 -20.20
CA TRP A 670 2.14 6.99 -19.25
C TRP A 670 2.36 8.36 -19.87
N VAL A 671 3.45 8.56 -20.64
CA VAL A 671 3.69 9.84 -21.33
C VAL A 671 2.68 10.11 -22.45
N ILE A 672 2.27 9.10 -23.21
CA ILE A 672 1.19 9.26 -24.21
C ILE A 672 -0.10 9.77 -23.51
N ILE A 673 -0.50 9.14 -22.41
CA ILE A 673 -1.67 9.57 -21.62
C ILE A 673 -1.45 11.00 -21.11
N ALA A 674 -0.33 11.28 -20.44
CA ALA A 674 0.01 12.59 -19.89
C ALA A 674 -0.09 13.71 -20.93
N MET A 675 0.52 13.52 -22.11
CA MET A 675 0.50 14.50 -23.20
C MET A 675 -0.89 14.67 -23.82
N ILE A 676 -1.72 13.62 -23.89
CA ILE A 676 -3.09 13.75 -24.38
C ILE A 676 -3.98 14.46 -23.37
N GLU A 677 -3.89 14.12 -22.08
CA GLU A 677 -4.63 14.79 -21.02
C GLU A 677 -4.25 16.28 -20.92
N GLY A 678 -2.97 16.60 -21.09
CA GLY A 678 -2.48 17.98 -21.24
C GLY A 678 -2.85 18.66 -22.56
N GLY A 679 -3.52 18.00 -23.50
CA GLY A 679 -3.94 18.60 -24.78
C GLY A 679 -2.82 18.90 -25.78
N PHE A 680 -1.64 18.27 -25.65
CA PHE A 680 -0.44 18.54 -26.45
C PHE A 680 -0.72 18.48 -27.98
N PRO A 681 -0.45 19.54 -28.77
CA PRO A 681 -0.99 19.66 -30.13
C PRO A 681 -0.22 18.91 -31.23
N HIS A 682 1.05 18.53 -31.00
CA HIS A 682 1.88 17.97 -32.06
C HIS A 682 1.74 16.44 -32.16
N LYS A 683 1.36 15.94 -33.34
CA LYS A 683 1.05 14.51 -33.56
C LYS A 683 2.30 13.63 -33.69
N GLU A 684 3.39 14.14 -34.26
CA GLU A 684 4.58 13.34 -34.58
C GLU A 684 5.24 12.63 -33.36
N PRO A 685 5.45 13.27 -32.19
CA PRO A 685 6.02 12.60 -31.02
C PRO A 685 5.15 11.43 -30.55
N LEU A 686 3.83 11.64 -30.47
CA LEU A 686 2.86 10.63 -30.06
C LEU A 686 2.76 9.49 -31.09
N GLU A 687 2.83 9.81 -32.38
CA GLU A 687 2.85 8.81 -33.43
C GLU A 687 4.09 7.89 -33.36
N LYS A 688 5.27 8.42 -33.02
CA LYS A 688 6.48 7.59 -32.82
C LYS A 688 6.29 6.65 -31.62
N ALA A 689 5.84 7.19 -30.50
CA ALA A 689 5.57 6.44 -29.27
C ALA A 689 4.54 5.31 -29.46
N VAL A 690 3.45 5.60 -30.18
CA VAL A 690 2.41 4.61 -30.53
C VAL A 690 2.94 3.54 -31.49
N LYS A 691 3.74 3.93 -32.50
CA LYS A 691 4.40 2.96 -33.39
C LYS A 691 5.37 2.05 -32.63
N LEU A 692 6.02 2.54 -31.58
CA LEU A 692 6.86 1.73 -30.69
C LEU A 692 6.04 0.69 -29.92
N ILE A 693 4.98 1.11 -29.21
CA ILE A 693 4.13 0.19 -28.44
C ILE A 693 3.53 -0.89 -29.36
N MET A 694 3.01 -0.50 -30.53
CA MET A 694 2.49 -1.45 -31.53
C MET A 694 3.56 -2.42 -32.06
N LYS A 695 4.81 -1.96 -32.23
CA LYS A 695 5.95 -2.78 -32.68
C LYS A 695 6.42 -3.80 -31.64
N ARG A 696 6.23 -3.53 -30.35
CA ARG A 696 6.62 -4.42 -29.23
C ARG A 696 5.52 -5.42 -28.83
N GLN A 697 4.31 -5.31 -29.38
CA GLN A 697 3.24 -6.29 -29.17
C GLN A 697 3.60 -7.64 -29.81
N GLN A 698 3.39 -8.72 -29.06
CA GLN A 698 3.63 -10.10 -29.47
C GLN A 698 2.50 -10.67 -30.34
N ALA A 699 2.76 -11.80 -31.00
CA ALA A 699 1.84 -12.39 -31.96
C ALA A 699 0.52 -12.94 -31.36
N ASN A 700 0.48 -13.18 -30.05
CA ASN A 700 -0.70 -13.55 -29.26
C ASN A 700 -1.46 -12.32 -28.69
N GLY A 701 -0.91 -11.11 -28.84
CA GLY A 701 -1.46 -9.86 -28.33
C GLY A 701 -0.78 -9.29 -27.08
N GLU A 702 0.10 -10.04 -26.40
CA GLU A 702 0.72 -9.54 -25.16
C GLU A 702 1.83 -8.51 -25.37
N TRP A 703 2.24 -7.85 -24.29
CA TRP A 703 3.53 -7.18 -24.18
C TRP A 703 4.39 -7.93 -23.17
N LEU A 704 5.68 -8.08 -23.48
CA LEU A 704 6.64 -8.76 -22.60
C LEU A 704 6.97 -7.88 -21.39
N GLN A 705 7.48 -8.51 -20.33
CA GLN A 705 8.00 -7.78 -19.18
C GLN A 705 9.28 -7.03 -19.57
N GLU A 706 9.39 -5.77 -19.14
CA GLU A 706 10.59 -4.95 -19.30
C GLU A 706 11.10 -4.56 -17.90
N ALA A 707 11.72 -3.38 -17.70
CA ALA A 707 12.17 -2.94 -16.37
C ALA A 707 11.00 -2.75 -15.38
N ILE A 708 11.32 -2.76 -14.08
CA ILE A 708 10.34 -2.65 -12.99
C ILE A 708 9.61 -1.31 -13.00
N GLU A 709 8.30 -1.32 -12.71
CA GLU A 709 7.43 -0.14 -12.87
C GLU A 709 7.17 0.63 -11.56
N GLY A 710 7.12 -0.08 -10.44
CA GLY A 710 6.70 0.43 -9.13
C GLY A 710 7.84 0.74 -8.18
N VAL A 711 7.59 1.65 -7.25
CA VAL A 711 8.52 2.05 -6.18
C VAL A 711 7.75 2.33 -4.89
N PHE A 712 8.40 2.16 -3.74
CA PHE A 712 7.98 2.78 -2.49
C PHE A 712 9.19 3.35 -1.73
N ASN A 713 8.93 4.42 -0.96
CA ASN A 713 9.89 5.07 -0.05
C ASN A 713 11.28 5.36 -0.66
N LYS A 714 11.28 5.85 -1.90
CA LYS A 714 12.42 6.22 -2.77
C LYS A 714 13.27 5.08 -3.31
N SER A 715 13.57 4.07 -2.49
CA SER A 715 14.74 3.20 -2.68
C SER A 715 14.41 1.72 -2.84
N CYS A 716 13.13 1.32 -2.77
CA CYS A 716 12.74 -0.07 -2.98
C CYS A 716 11.72 -0.20 -4.11
N MET A 717 12.06 -1.01 -5.11
CA MET A 717 11.23 -1.20 -6.30
C MET A 717 10.34 -2.42 -6.17
N ILE A 718 9.18 -2.38 -6.83
CA ILE A 718 8.16 -3.43 -6.80
C ILE A 718 7.48 -3.57 -8.16
N SER A 719 7.26 -4.80 -8.61
CA SER A 719 6.73 -5.10 -9.94
C SER A 719 5.24 -4.80 -10.02
N TYR A 720 4.77 -4.30 -11.17
CA TYR A 720 3.35 -4.31 -11.53
C TYR A 720 3.15 -4.90 -12.94
N PRO A 721 3.37 -6.22 -13.16
CA PRO A 721 3.41 -6.82 -14.50
C PRO A 721 2.12 -6.69 -15.32
N ASN A 722 0.98 -6.35 -14.69
CA ASN A 722 -0.27 -6.06 -15.39
C ASN A 722 -0.29 -4.66 -16.05
N TYR A 723 0.59 -3.75 -15.65
CA TYR A 723 0.72 -2.41 -16.22
C TYR A 723 1.05 -2.43 -17.73
N LYS A 724 1.80 -3.44 -18.20
CA LYS A 724 2.10 -3.64 -19.63
C LYS A 724 0.89 -4.04 -20.49
N PHE A 725 -0.24 -4.38 -19.86
CA PHE A 725 -1.54 -4.49 -20.53
C PHE A 725 -2.35 -3.22 -20.31
N ILE A 726 -2.58 -2.87 -19.03
CA ILE A 726 -3.48 -1.79 -18.60
C ILE A 726 -3.13 -0.45 -19.27
N PHE A 727 -1.88 0.01 -19.16
CA PHE A 727 -1.51 1.35 -19.64
C PHE A 727 -1.36 1.42 -21.18
N PRO A 728 -0.74 0.44 -21.87
CA PRO A 728 -0.79 0.39 -23.34
C PRO A 728 -2.21 0.35 -23.90
N ILE A 729 -3.14 -0.39 -23.29
CA ILE A 729 -4.56 -0.36 -23.71
C ILE A 729 -5.16 1.04 -23.52
N LYS A 730 -5.01 1.67 -22.33
CA LYS A 730 -5.49 3.05 -22.07
C LYS A 730 -4.89 4.05 -23.08
N ALA A 731 -3.57 4.06 -23.26
CA ALA A 731 -2.86 4.99 -24.14
C ALA A 731 -3.23 4.85 -25.63
N LEU A 732 -3.34 3.63 -26.13
CA LEU A 732 -3.73 3.35 -27.52
C LEU A 732 -5.22 3.64 -27.78
N GLY A 733 -6.07 3.55 -26.75
CA GLY A 733 -7.48 3.95 -26.79
C GLY A 733 -7.67 5.46 -26.93
N ILE A 734 -7.18 6.23 -25.94
CA ILE A 734 -7.40 7.69 -25.87
C ILE A 734 -6.84 8.41 -27.12
N GLN A 735 -5.70 7.96 -27.64
CA GLN A 735 -5.12 8.53 -28.87
C GLN A 735 -6.05 8.37 -30.10
N MET A 736 -6.85 7.31 -30.16
CA MET A 736 -7.77 7.08 -31.27
C MET A 736 -9.03 7.94 -31.17
N ASP A 737 -9.59 8.12 -29.97
CA ASP A 737 -10.70 9.05 -29.74
C ASP A 737 -10.32 10.48 -30.17
N ARG A 738 -9.17 10.98 -29.69
CA ARG A 738 -8.64 12.29 -30.07
C ARG A 738 -8.38 12.43 -31.58
N ALA A 739 -7.91 11.37 -32.23
CA ALA A 739 -7.74 11.35 -33.69
C ALA A 739 -9.09 11.43 -34.42
N TYR A 740 -10.16 10.89 -33.83
CA TYR A 740 -11.52 10.93 -34.35
C TYR A 740 -12.18 12.31 -34.18
N THR A 741 -12.03 12.96 -33.01
CA THR A 741 -12.52 14.34 -32.78
C THR A 741 -11.89 15.31 -33.79
N ASN A 742 -10.55 15.24 -33.92
CA ASN A 742 -9.78 16.04 -34.88
C ASN A 742 -10.17 15.77 -36.35
N TRP A 743 -10.72 14.59 -36.66
CA TRP A 743 -11.21 14.26 -38.00
C TRP A 743 -12.60 14.85 -38.24
N GLN A 744 -13.48 14.84 -37.24
CA GLN A 744 -14.81 15.47 -37.32
C GLN A 744 -14.71 17.00 -37.42
N GLU A 745 -13.95 17.65 -36.54
CA GLU A 745 -13.66 19.10 -36.59
C GLU A 745 -13.02 19.51 -37.94
N GLY A 746 -12.18 18.64 -38.51
CA GLY A 746 -11.56 18.82 -39.82
C GLY A 746 -12.52 18.72 -41.02
N HIS A 747 -13.75 18.20 -40.83
CA HIS A 747 -14.79 18.14 -41.88
C HIS A 747 -15.89 19.21 -41.70
N GLU A 748 -16.11 19.75 -40.51
CA GLU A 748 -17.11 20.82 -40.31
C GLU A 748 -16.64 22.18 -40.86
N LEU A 749 -15.34 22.39 -41.06
CA LEU A 749 -14.78 23.61 -41.68
C LEU A 749 -14.86 23.61 -43.22
N SER A 750 -16.08 23.46 -43.75
CA SER A 750 -16.42 23.84 -45.13
C SER A 750 -17.20 25.17 -45.14
N PRO A 751 -16.79 26.20 -45.89
CA PRO A 751 -17.52 27.48 -45.90
C PRO A 751 -18.88 27.35 -46.60
N GLN A 752 -19.96 27.22 -45.82
CA GLN A 752 -21.33 27.31 -46.35
C GLN A 752 -21.55 28.69 -46.96
N GLN A 753 -22.00 28.70 -48.22
CA GLN A 753 -22.12 29.92 -49.01
C GLN A 753 -23.29 30.78 -48.51
N THR A 754 -23.04 32.08 -48.38
CA THR A 754 -24.04 33.07 -47.98
C THR A 754 -25.14 33.21 -49.05
N THR A 755 -26.33 32.66 -48.75
CA THR A 755 -27.66 33.22 -49.03
C THR A 755 -27.89 34.02 -50.33
N GLY A 756 -28.75 33.50 -51.22
CA GLY A 756 -29.25 34.29 -52.37
C GLY A 756 -30.47 33.70 -53.10
N HIS A 757 -31.68 34.01 -52.61
CA HIS A 757 -32.99 33.73 -53.23
C HIS A 757 -33.37 32.23 -53.45
N GLY A 758 -34.64 31.83 -53.62
CA GLY A 758 -35.87 32.57 -53.33
C GLY A 758 -37.13 32.04 -54.07
N GLY A 759 -38.04 31.37 -53.34
CA GLY A 759 -39.46 31.22 -53.69
C GLY A 759 -39.92 29.91 -54.36
N ALA A 760 -41.15 29.50 -53.99
CA ALA A 760 -42.05 28.54 -54.67
C ALA A 760 -41.62 27.04 -54.72
N LEU A 761 -42.52 26.02 -54.84
CA LEU A 761 -43.97 25.82 -54.53
C LEU A 761 -44.27 24.29 -54.66
N VAL A 762 -45.48 23.84 -54.29
CA VAL A 762 -46.12 22.52 -54.59
C VAL A 762 -45.61 21.29 -53.81
N ASP A 763 -46.35 20.94 -52.74
CA ASP A 763 -47.27 19.78 -52.58
C ASP A 763 -46.97 18.35 -53.14
N GLU A 764 -47.75 17.39 -52.61
CA GLU A 764 -47.95 15.96 -52.99
C GLU A 764 -46.80 14.96 -52.71
N GLU A 765 -47.04 13.67 -52.41
CA GLU A 765 -48.05 12.99 -51.56
C GLU A 765 -47.70 11.48 -51.53
N THR A 766 -47.52 10.85 -50.35
CA THR A 766 -47.87 9.41 -50.10
C THR A 766 -47.16 8.30 -50.96
N VAL A 767 -47.25 6.96 -50.77
CA VAL A 767 -47.67 6.08 -49.65
C VAL A 767 -46.97 4.69 -49.77
N ASP A 768 -46.72 4.04 -48.62
CA ASP A 768 -46.62 2.61 -48.26
C ASP A 768 -45.90 1.49 -49.09
N GLU A 769 -45.45 0.49 -48.29
CA GLU A 769 -45.43 -0.99 -48.53
C GLU A 769 -44.59 -1.62 -49.68
N ALA A 770 -44.33 -2.93 -49.70
CA ALA A 770 -43.90 -3.90 -48.67
C ALA A 770 -43.52 -5.26 -49.33
N GLU A 771 -42.82 -6.14 -48.58
CA GLU A 771 -42.53 -7.55 -48.92
C GLU A 771 -41.68 -7.80 -50.21
N GLY A 772 -41.13 -8.99 -50.52
CA GLY A 772 -41.09 -10.24 -49.77
C GLY A 772 -40.10 -11.30 -50.32
N GLN A 773 -39.59 -12.14 -49.40
CA GLN A 773 -39.02 -13.50 -49.49
C GLN A 773 -38.43 -14.15 -50.78
N ALA A 774 -37.23 -14.73 -50.59
CA ALA A 774 -36.74 -16.06 -51.05
C ALA A 774 -36.49 -16.36 -52.56
N GLY A 775 -35.68 -17.40 -52.89
CA GLY A 775 -35.56 -17.82 -54.31
C GLY A 775 -34.52 -18.84 -54.85
N ALA A 776 -33.50 -19.31 -54.12
CA ALA A 776 -32.69 -20.53 -54.41
C ALA A 776 -31.94 -20.81 -55.78
N THR A 777 -30.78 -21.47 -55.65
CA THR A 777 -30.16 -22.51 -56.53
C THR A 777 -29.47 -22.24 -57.90
N LEU A 778 -28.17 -22.62 -57.93
CA LEU A 778 -27.42 -23.45 -58.93
C LEU A 778 -27.21 -23.02 -60.41
N GLY A 779 -26.00 -23.25 -60.98
CA GLY A 779 -25.93 -23.47 -62.45
C GLY A 779 -24.65 -23.41 -63.32
N HIS A 780 -23.47 -23.94 -62.92
CA HIS A 780 -22.41 -24.42 -63.86
C HIS A 780 -21.54 -23.49 -64.77
N ARG A 781 -20.44 -24.09 -65.24
CA ARG A 781 -19.29 -23.51 -65.99
C ARG A 781 -19.37 -23.78 -67.50
N TRP A 782 -18.48 -23.16 -68.27
CA TRP A 782 -17.43 -23.92 -68.98
C TRP A 782 -16.12 -23.11 -69.14
N SER A 783 -15.21 -23.43 -70.07
CA SER A 783 -13.86 -22.82 -70.13
C SER A 783 -13.20 -22.80 -71.52
N LYS A 784 -12.20 -21.91 -71.72
CA LYS A 784 -11.23 -21.93 -72.85
C LYS A 784 -9.77 -22.06 -72.34
N ARG A 785 -8.83 -22.40 -73.24
CA ARG A 785 -7.51 -23.02 -72.92
C ARG A 785 -6.33 -22.53 -73.78
N SER A 786 -5.16 -22.40 -73.17
CA SER A 786 -3.80 -22.74 -73.70
C SER A 786 -2.82 -22.75 -72.50
N ARG A 787 -2.06 -23.81 -72.17
CA ARG A 787 -0.90 -24.49 -72.81
C ARG A 787 0.37 -23.60 -72.93
N ARG A 788 1.61 -24.07 -72.64
CA ARG A 788 2.18 -25.23 -71.89
C ARG A 788 3.73 -25.17 -71.96
N TYR A 789 4.47 -25.33 -70.86
CA TYR A 789 5.83 -25.96 -70.70
C TYR A 789 6.21 -25.81 -69.20
N VAL A 790 6.65 -26.76 -68.34
CA VAL A 790 7.19 -28.15 -68.34
C VAL A 790 8.71 -28.25 -68.12
N CYS A 791 9.14 -28.62 -66.90
CA CYS A 791 10.10 -29.71 -66.63
C CYS A 791 10.02 -30.27 -65.17
N ARG A 792 10.92 -31.18 -64.77
CA ARG A 792 11.00 -31.97 -63.49
C ARG A 792 12.47 -31.92 -62.95
N ARG A 793 12.96 -32.55 -61.85
CA ARG A 793 12.60 -33.65 -60.91
C ARG A 793 13.56 -33.52 -59.67
N GLY A 794 13.38 -34.02 -58.44
CA GLY A 794 12.28 -34.71 -57.73
C GLY A 794 12.76 -35.37 -56.39
N LYS A 795 11.95 -36.27 -55.82
CA LYS A 795 12.14 -37.18 -54.64
C LYS A 795 13.46 -38.00 -54.67
N ASN A 796 14.06 -38.59 -53.60
CA ASN A 796 13.69 -38.77 -52.17
C ASN A 796 14.87 -39.34 -51.29
N ARG A 797 14.73 -39.28 -49.95
CA ARG A 797 15.17 -40.24 -48.88
C ARG A 797 16.65 -40.43 -48.41
N ASN A 798 16.82 -40.19 -47.10
CA ASN A 798 17.36 -41.06 -46.02
C ASN A 798 18.87 -41.31 -45.74
N GLN A 799 19.17 -41.16 -44.43
CA GLN A 799 19.94 -42.02 -43.50
C GLN A 799 21.40 -41.69 -43.07
N GLN A 800 21.51 -41.47 -41.75
CA GLN A 800 22.58 -41.85 -40.80
C GLN A 800 23.86 -41.01 -40.63
N GLU A 801 24.27 -40.96 -39.35
CA GLU A 801 25.45 -40.35 -38.69
C GLU A 801 26.71 -41.28 -38.85
N PRO A 802 27.94 -40.99 -38.34
CA PRO A 802 28.30 -39.99 -37.29
C PRO A 802 29.66 -39.24 -37.39
N ILE A 803 29.88 -38.45 -36.33
CA ILE A 803 31.08 -37.71 -35.83
C ILE A 803 32.40 -38.54 -35.86
N PRO A 804 33.55 -37.95 -36.25
CA PRO A 804 34.59 -37.56 -35.27
C PRO A 804 35.37 -36.24 -35.58
N ALA A 805 36.21 -35.80 -34.63
CA ALA A 805 36.98 -34.55 -34.63
C ALA A 805 38.52 -34.78 -34.48
N ARG A 806 39.30 -33.69 -34.23
CA ARG A 806 40.78 -33.58 -34.03
C ARG A 806 41.64 -33.41 -35.30
N SER A 807 42.90 -32.94 -35.27
CA SER A 807 43.63 -31.91 -34.44
C SER A 807 45.10 -31.80 -34.90
N GLY A 808 45.75 -30.63 -34.76
CA GLY A 808 47.22 -30.42 -34.95
C GLY A 808 47.53 -29.26 -35.91
N GLN A 809 48.42 -28.27 -35.72
CA GLN A 809 49.53 -27.98 -34.78
C GLN A 809 50.96 -28.32 -35.27
N ASP A 810 51.71 -27.27 -35.65
CA ASP A 810 53.18 -27.04 -35.63
C ASP A 810 53.39 -25.53 -35.98
N GLN A 811 54.25 -24.67 -35.38
CA GLN A 811 55.71 -24.69 -35.05
C GLN A 811 56.59 -24.50 -36.32
N ILE A 812 57.61 -23.62 -36.42
CA ILE A 812 58.32 -22.76 -35.43
C ILE A 812 59.13 -21.60 -36.13
N GLN A 813 59.45 -20.48 -35.43
CA GLN A 813 60.51 -19.45 -35.71
C GLN A 813 60.53 -18.64 -37.04
N GLU A 814 61.13 -17.42 -37.20
CA GLU A 814 61.59 -16.30 -36.33
C GLU A 814 61.95 -15.08 -37.23
N THR A 815 61.54 -13.81 -36.99
CA THR A 815 62.37 -12.69 -36.44
C THR A 815 61.67 -11.32 -36.74
N ALA A 816 61.86 -10.31 -35.86
CA ALA A 816 61.70 -8.84 -36.07
C ALA A 816 60.32 -8.26 -36.57
N GLU A 817 59.84 -7.07 -36.19
CA GLU A 817 60.30 -6.02 -35.26
C GLU A 817 59.13 -5.11 -34.79
N SER A 818 59.39 -4.18 -33.86
CA SER A 818 58.56 -3.03 -33.42
C SER A 818 57.39 -3.26 -32.43
N SER A 819 57.08 -2.21 -31.65
CA SER A 819 56.17 -2.17 -30.48
C SER A 819 55.95 -0.68 -30.06
N PRO A 820 55.15 -0.31 -29.03
CA PRO A 820 53.68 -0.33 -29.02
C PRO A 820 53.04 1.03 -28.58
N ILE A 821 51.70 1.07 -28.50
CA ILE A 821 50.82 1.82 -27.56
C ILE A 821 51.19 3.28 -27.17
N THR A 822 50.21 4.19 -27.23
CA THR A 822 50.26 5.48 -26.50
C THR A 822 48.87 5.83 -25.95
N ALA A 823 48.84 6.44 -24.75
CA ALA A 823 47.62 6.87 -24.06
C ALA A 823 47.71 8.35 -23.63
N ILE A 824 46.57 9.03 -23.58
CA ILE A 824 46.40 10.46 -23.19
C ILE A 824 45.04 10.58 -22.49
N LYS A 825 44.86 11.25 -21.35
CA LYS A 825 45.79 11.71 -20.30
C LYS A 825 45.01 11.81 -18.98
N ARG A 826 45.67 11.55 -17.85
CA ARG A 826 45.37 12.19 -16.55
C ARG A 826 46.60 12.99 -16.16
N GLU A 827 46.42 14.17 -15.61
CA GLU A 827 47.50 14.94 -14.96
C GLU A 827 47.17 15.16 -13.49
N ALA A 828 48.22 15.23 -12.68
CA ALA A 828 48.20 15.41 -11.25
C ALA A 828 49.45 16.21 -10.85
N SER A 829 49.53 16.69 -9.60
CA SER A 829 50.74 17.32 -9.07
C SER A 829 50.98 16.92 -7.62
N THR A 830 52.24 16.56 -7.35
CA THR A 830 52.79 15.98 -6.13
C THR A 830 52.84 16.98 -4.95
N VAL A 831 53.14 16.60 -3.70
CA VAL A 831 54.52 16.36 -3.21
C VAL A 831 54.57 15.65 -1.83
N HIS A 832 55.36 14.56 -1.80
CA HIS A 832 56.16 13.91 -0.73
C HIS A 832 55.67 13.52 0.70
N PHE A 833 56.33 12.44 1.16
CA PHE A 833 56.26 11.68 2.42
C PHE A 833 57.00 12.32 3.61
N TRP A 834 56.74 11.83 4.83
CA TRP A 834 57.73 11.12 5.69
C TRP A 834 57.01 10.14 6.65
N THR A 835 57.74 9.27 7.37
CA THR A 835 57.20 8.03 7.99
C THR A 835 57.52 7.80 9.48
N ASN A 836 56.75 6.90 10.10
CA ASN A 836 57.01 6.11 11.33
C ASN A 836 57.10 6.79 12.72
N ALA A 837 56.19 6.41 13.63
CA ALA A 837 56.52 5.81 14.95
C ALA A 837 55.26 5.43 15.79
N THR A 838 55.38 4.41 16.65
CA THR A 838 54.43 3.98 17.70
C THR A 838 55.23 3.26 18.82
N PRO A 839 54.65 2.91 19.99
CA PRO A 839 53.60 3.56 20.80
C PRO A 839 54.03 3.77 22.29
N ALA A 840 53.35 4.65 23.06
CA ALA A 840 53.45 4.65 24.53
C ALA A 840 52.22 5.27 25.24
N THR A 841 51.92 4.77 26.44
CA THR A 841 50.80 5.13 27.33
C THR A 841 51.11 6.32 28.27
N LEU A 842 50.09 7.10 28.68
CA LEU A 842 49.67 7.36 30.08
C LEU A 842 48.58 8.47 30.21
N PHE A 843 48.03 8.62 31.42
CA PHE A 843 46.85 9.40 31.85
C PHE A 843 46.76 10.88 31.44
N GLY A 844 45.52 11.41 31.45
CA GLY A 844 45.23 12.65 32.22
C GLY A 844 44.35 13.70 31.55
N PHE A 845 43.20 14.01 32.17
CA PHE A 845 42.31 15.11 31.79
C PHE A 845 43.01 16.48 31.79
N SER A 846 42.83 17.28 30.73
CA SER A 846 42.26 18.65 30.85
C SER A 846 42.00 19.30 29.48
N SER A 847 41.25 20.40 29.52
CA SER A 847 40.83 21.34 28.47
C SER A 847 41.77 21.56 27.27
N ASN A 848 41.17 21.76 26.08
CA ASN A 848 41.03 23.12 25.53
C ASN A 848 39.95 23.20 24.43
N ALA A 849 39.10 24.23 24.51
CA ALA A 849 38.00 24.46 23.59
C ALA A 849 38.30 25.66 22.67
N GLU A 850 39.19 25.48 21.70
CA GLU A 850 39.60 26.58 20.79
C GLU A 850 39.92 26.14 19.34
N ILE A 851 39.44 24.96 18.91
CA ILE A 851 39.57 24.46 17.53
C ILE A 851 38.22 23.96 16.98
N LEU A 852 37.15 24.75 17.16
CA LEU A 852 35.82 24.43 16.62
C LEU A 852 35.10 25.63 15.98
N VAL A 853 35.44 26.87 16.35
CA VAL A 853 34.80 28.08 15.83
C VAL A 853 35.14 28.32 14.35
N THR A 854 36.34 27.93 13.91
CA THR A 854 36.87 28.26 12.56
C THR A 854 36.21 27.45 11.42
N ASN A 855 35.69 26.25 11.69
CA ASN A 855 35.12 25.40 10.63
C ASN A 855 33.65 25.75 10.30
N ILE A 856 32.89 26.28 11.26
CA ILE A 856 31.47 26.64 11.08
C ILE A 856 31.30 27.88 10.17
N ALA A 857 32.34 28.72 10.07
CA ALA A 857 32.34 29.95 9.28
C ALA A 857 32.49 29.75 7.76
N ASN A 858 32.83 28.54 7.28
CA ASN A 858 33.05 28.28 5.86
C ASN A 858 31.84 27.63 5.15
N GLU A 859 31.03 26.82 5.85
CA GLU A 859 29.86 26.16 5.24
C GLU A 859 28.65 27.09 5.06
N THR A 860 28.62 28.22 5.78
CA THR A 860 27.52 29.21 5.73
C THR A 860 27.64 30.25 4.60
N ARG A 861 28.64 30.13 3.70
CA ARG A 861 29.01 31.21 2.76
C ARG A 861 28.61 31.03 1.29
N ASN A 862 27.81 30.01 0.96
CA ASN A 862 27.47 29.65 -0.43
C ASN A 862 25.98 29.75 -0.82
N TRP A 863 25.10 30.29 0.05
CA TRP A 863 23.64 30.37 -0.19
C TRP A 863 23.07 31.78 0.09
N SER A 864 23.56 32.81 -0.63
CA SER A 864 23.09 34.19 -0.42
C SER A 864 23.18 35.09 -1.66
N THR A 865 22.33 34.86 -2.68
CA THR A 865 22.05 35.83 -3.77
C THR A 865 20.62 35.71 -4.32
N ALA A 866 19.65 36.35 -3.64
CA ALA A 866 18.38 36.81 -4.22
C ALA A 866 17.72 37.80 -3.25
N GLU A 867 17.41 39.02 -3.69
CA GLU A 867 16.66 40.02 -2.92
C GLU A 867 15.15 39.97 -3.21
N PRO A 868 14.28 40.47 -2.31
CA PRO A 868 12.83 40.22 -2.36
C PRO A 868 12.05 41.26 -3.18
N LEU A 869 10.88 40.85 -3.70
CA LEU A 869 9.88 41.78 -4.21
C LEU A 869 8.44 41.38 -3.82
N PHE A 870 7.69 42.42 -3.46
CA PHE A 870 6.24 42.54 -3.21
C PHE A 870 5.60 41.95 -1.94
N GLN A 871 5.06 42.88 -1.17
CA GLN A 871 4.22 42.73 0.01
C GLN A 871 2.78 42.34 -0.38
N THR A 872 2.01 41.86 0.59
CA THR A 872 0.64 42.38 0.83
C THR A 872 0.43 42.53 2.34
N ASP A 873 -0.31 43.56 2.74
CA ASP A 873 -0.49 43.94 4.15
C ASP A 873 -1.66 43.22 4.82
N HIS A 874 -1.52 42.92 6.13
CA HIS A 874 -2.38 43.48 7.19
C HIS A 874 -2.13 42.82 8.56
N CYS A 875 -1.29 43.43 9.39
CA CYS A 875 -1.45 43.60 10.85
C CYS A 875 -0.24 44.38 11.40
N GLN A 876 -0.45 45.61 11.85
CA GLN A 876 0.54 46.39 12.61
C GLN A 876 0.05 46.65 14.04
N GLU A 877 0.95 47.19 14.87
CA GLU A 877 0.83 47.43 16.31
C GLU A 877 0.89 46.15 17.18
N VAL A 878 1.81 45.99 18.14
CA VAL A 878 2.81 46.92 18.71
C VAL A 878 4.14 46.19 18.95
N TYR A 879 5.25 46.69 18.39
CA TYR A 879 6.55 46.85 19.06
C TYR A 879 7.44 47.79 18.25
N ARG A 880 8.26 48.60 18.94
CA ARG A 880 9.18 49.58 18.34
C ARG A 880 10.57 48.94 18.19
N PRO A 881 11.27 49.08 17.05
CA PRO A 881 12.68 48.68 16.96
C PRO A 881 13.57 49.46 17.93
N VAL A 882 14.63 48.82 18.40
CA VAL A 882 15.79 49.45 19.03
C VAL A 882 16.90 49.44 17.97
N GLU A 883 17.62 50.55 17.83
CA GLU A 883 18.70 50.69 16.85
C GLU A 883 19.98 49.99 17.32
N GLU A 884 20.91 49.71 16.41
CA GLU A 884 22.14 48.96 16.70
C GLU A 884 23.08 49.77 17.63
N GLY A 885 23.34 49.27 18.85
CA GLY A 885 24.33 49.90 19.73
C GLY A 885 24.45 49.41 21.18
N GLU A 886 23.43 48.77 21.76
CA GLU A 886 23.38 48.51 23.22
C GLU A 886 23.61 47.04 23.63
N SER A 887 24.19 46.84 24.81
CA SER A 887 24.68 45.54 25.31
C SER A 887 23.64 44.77 26.14
N PRO A 888 23.43 43.46 25.93
CA PRO A 888 22.33 42.72 26.55
C PRO A 888 22.66 42.16 27.95
N PHE A 889 22.93 43.04 28.93
CA PHE A 889 23.02 42.66 30.35
C PHE A 889 22.45 43.74 31.31
N ASP A 890 21.14 43.70 31.54
CA ASP A 890 20.46 44.38 32.66
C ASP A 890 19.45 43.40 33.31
N PRO A 891 19.56 43.10 34.62
CA PRO A 891 18.79 42.03 35.26
C PRO A 891 17.37 42.41 35.74
N ASP A 892 16.92 43.66 35.69
CA ASP A 892 15.74 44.10 36.46
C ASP A 892 14.37 44.06 35.73
N MET A 893 14.32 43.67 34.45
CA MET A 893 13.07 43.63 33.65
C MET A 893 12.25 42.31 33.75
N SER A 894 12.47 41.51 34.81
CA SER A 894 11.84 40.20 34.99
C SER A 894 10.46 40.23 35.66
N TYR A 895 10.14 41.25 36.46
CA TYR A 895 8.98 41.19 37.37
C TYR A 895 7.63 41.66 36.77
N LEU A 896 7.65 42.55 35.76
CA LEU A 896 6.41 43.20 35.24
C LEU A 896 5.71 42.44 34.11
N ARG A 897 6.36 41.51 33.42
CA ARG A 897 5.72 40.68 32.36
C ARG A 897 4.97 39.46 32.90
N ALA A 898 5.27 39.00 34.13
CA ALA A 898 4.62 37.83 34.73
C ALA A 898 3.13 38.06 35.06
N THR A 899 2.78 39.27 35.51
CA THR A 899 1.45 39.59 36.07
C THR A 899 0.35 39.66 34.99
N ALA A 900 0.69 40.09 33.77
CA ALA A 900 -0.27 40.21 32.67
C ALA A 900 -0.77 38.84 32.15
N ILE A 901 0.10 37.83 32.12
CA ILE A 901 -0.21 36.50 31.57
C ILE A 901 -1.16 35.72 32.48
N LEU A 902 -1.08 35.91 33.80
CA LEU A 902 -1.97 35.26 34.77
C LEU A 902 -3.43 35.77 34.71
N GLY A 903 -3.65 37.04 34.35
CA GLY A 903 -5.00 37.60 34.20
C GLY A 903 -5.81 36.92 33.07
N GLY A 904 -5.17 36.64 31.94
CA GLY A 904 -5.79 36.04 30.76
C GLY A 904 -6.24 34.57 30.91
N PHE A 905 -5.86 33.90 32.01
CA PHE A 905 -6.23 32.51 32.30
C PHE A 905 -7.50 32.35 33.13
N VAL A 906 -7.98 33.40 33.81
CA VAL A 906 -9.19 33.31 34.66
C VAL A 906 -10.46 33.30 33.80
N GLY A 907 -10.55 34.20 32.80
CA GLY A 907 -11.73 34.32 31.94
C GLY A 907 -12.07 33.05 31.15
N ARG A 908 -11.04 32.33 30.65
CA ARG A 908 -11.23 31.11 29.86
C ARG A 908 -11.64 29.86 30.67
N ARG A 909 -11.66 29.91 32.00
CA ARG A 909 -12.16 28.77 32.82
C ARG A 909 -13.69 28.70 32.93
N HIS A 910 -14.39 29.84 32.95
CA HIS A 910 -15.85 29.84 33.13
C HIS A 910 -16.61 29.24 31.94
N ASP A 911 -16.11 29.40 30.72
CA ASP A 911 -16.80 28.91 29.51
C ASP A 911 -16.66 27.38 29.36
N VAL A 912 -15.53 26.81 29.80
CA VAL A 912 -15.30 25.35 29.83
C VAL A 912 -16.17 24.66 30.89
N ASP A 913 -16.28 25.23 32.09
CA ASP A 913 -17.17 24.70 33.15
C ASP A 913 -18.66 24.84 32.81
N LYS A 914 -19.03 25.74 31.89
CA LYS A 914 -20.40 25.82 31.34
C LYS A 914 -20.66 24.66 30.38
N LYS A 915 -19.87 24.53 29.31
CA LYS A 915 -20.00 23.44 28.33
C LYS A 915 -19.93 22.05 28.97
N ARG A 916 -19.12 21.88 30.03
CA ARG A 916 -19.03 20.62 30.79
C ARG A 916 -20.29 20.31 31.62
N LYS A 917 -21.02 21.32 32.11
CA LYS A 917 -22.30 21.10 32.81
C LYS A 917 -23.39 20.68 31.83
N ASP A 918 -23.43 21.31 30.66
CA ASP A 918 -24.44 21.02 29.64
C ASP A 918 -24.28 19.58 29.11
N TRP A 919 -23.06 19.15 28.78
CA TRP A 919 -22.75 17.76 28.38
C TRP A 919 -23.09 16.68 29.42
N VAL A 920 -22.88 16.97 30.72
CA VAL A 920 -23.30 16.07 31.81
C VAL A 920 -24.83 16.02 31.94
N ARG A 921 -25.53 17.10 31.58
CA ARG A 921 -26.98 17.18 31.63
C ARG A 921 -27.64 16.34 30.53
N GLU A 922 -27.08 16.35 29.33
CA GLU A 922 -27.53 15.50 28.20
C GLU A 922 -27.39 14.01 28.55
N ARG A 923 -26.22 13.58 29.05
CA ARG A 923 -26.02 12.17 29.48
C ARG A 923 -26.93 11.74 30.63
N TYR A 924 -27.41 12.67 31.46
CA TYR A 924 -28.36 12.37 32.55
C TYR A 924 -29.83 12.32 32.10
N MET A 925 -30.14 12.76 30.86
CA MET A 925 -31.45 12.55 30.25
C MET A 925 -31.52 11.16 29.61
N PHE A 926 -30.56 10.81 28.73
CA PHE A 926 -30.52 9.50 28.08
C PHE A 926 -30.50 8.32 29.07
N ALA A 927 -29.69 8.41 30.13
CA ALA A 927 -29.62 7.37 31.16
C ALA A 927 -30.91 7.19 31.98
N LYS A 928 -31.93 8.05 31.79
CA LYS A 928 -33.23 7.97 32.46
C LYS A 928 -34.32 7.37 31.56
N GLU A 929 -34.14 7.38 30.25
CA GLU A 929 -35.07 6.75 29.30
C GLU A 929 -34.87 5.22 29.27
N ASP A 930 -33.64 4.74 29.45
CA ASP A 930 -33.32 3.31 29.61
C ASP A 930 -33.85 2.71 30.93
N GLU A 931 -33.95 3.49 32.02
CA GLU A 931 -34.50 2.99 33.30
C GLU A 931 -36.03 2.83 33.28
N GLU A 932 -36.76 3.63 32.47
CA GLU A 932 -38.23 3.52 32.36
C GLU A 932 -38.67 2.35 31.46
N LEU A 933 -37.79 1.79 30.62
CA LEU A 933 -38.05 0.62 29.78
C LEU A 933 -37.91 -0.74 30.47
N ILE A 934 -37.31 -0.79 31.68
CA ILE A 934 -36.99 -2.05 32.39
C ILE A 934 -37.99 -2.37 33.52
N VAL A 935 -38.93 -1.45 33.82
CA VAL A 935 -39.82 -1.56 35.00
C VAL A 935 -41.31 -1.63 34.64
N SER A 936 -41.71 -2.57 33.76
CA SER A 936 -43.14 -2.92 33.59
C SER A 936 -43.43 -4.35 33.11
N GLY A 937 -44.02 -5.18 33.99
CA GLY A 937 -44.98 -6.22 33.61
C GLY A 937 -44.51 -7.68 33.51
N GLU A 938 -44.70 -8.47 34.59
CA GLU A 938 -44.62 -9.94 34.54
C GLU A 938 -45.91 -10.61 33.99
N LYS A 939 -45.77 -11.82 33.40
CA LYS A 939 -46.63 -13.05 33.50
C LYS A 939 -46.44 -13.93 32.24
N GLY A 940 -46.37 -15.27 32.27
CA GLY A 940 -46.26 -16.23 33.38
C GLY A 940 -46.95 -17.59 33.07
N ARG A 941 -46.40 -18.72 33.58
CA ARG A 941 -46.91 -20.12 33.52
C ARG A 941 -46.76 -20.84 32.16
N ASP A 942 -46.71 -22.18 32.04
CA ASP A 942 -46.64 -23.27 33.04
C ASP A 942 -45.93 -24.54 32.46
N LYS A 943 -45.14 -25.24 33.32
CA LYS A 943 -44.91 -26.71 33.44
C LYS A 943 -44.66 -27.70 32.26
N VAL A 944 -43.64 -28.55 32.50
CA VAL A 944 -43.62 -30.04 32.35
C VAL A 944 -43.57 -30.58 30.90
N THR A 945 -42.61 -31.41 30.45
CA THR A 945 -41.52 -32.23 31.09
C THR A 945 -40.29 -32.31 30.12
N LYS A 946 -39.24 -33.16 30.19
CA LYS A 946 -38.94 -34.44 30.90
C LYS A 946 -37.42 -34.65 31.13
N ASP A 947 -37.09 -35.72 31.86
CA ASP A 947 -35.75 -36.25 32.23
C ASP A 947 -35.88 -37.81 32.38
N PRO A 948 -34.86 -38.65 32.70
CA PRO A 948 -33.42 -38.41 32.93
C PRO A 948 -32.42 -39.44 32.33
N THR A 949 -31.10 -39.16 32.45
CA THR A 949 -30.11 -40.10 33.04
C THR A 949 -28.89 -39.35 33.62
N SER A 950 -28.48 -39.68 34.85
CA SER A 950 -27.28 -39.19 35.56
C SER A 950 -26.06 -40.13 35.35
N ASP A 951 -24.87 -40.08 35.98
CA ASP A 951 -24.25 -39.44 37.18
C ASP A 951 -22.69 -39.53 37.00
N GLN A 952 -21.71 -38.89 37.66
CA GLN A 952 -21.46 -38.01 38.84
C GLN A 952 -20.68 -36.74 38.36
N ILE A 953 -20.60 -35.55 38.97
CA ILE A 953 -20.38 -35.03 40.36
C ILE A 953 -18.90 -34.86 40.79
N GLY A 954 -18.52 -33.59 41.06
CA GLY A 954 -17.34 -33.18 41.85
C GLY A 954 -16.53 -32.00 41.24
N ASN A 955 -16.32 -30.85 41.90
CA ASN A 955 -16.83 -30.36 43.19
C ASN A 955 -16.77 -28.80 43.25
N GLN A 956 -17.71 -28.14 43.93
CA GLN A 956 -17.74 -26.67 44.10
C GLN A 956 -17.04 -26.21 45.40
N LYS A 957 -16.73 -24.91 45.51
CA LYS A 957 -16.39 -24.25 46.79
C LYS A 957 -17.07 -22.89 46.92
N GLU A 958 -17.65 -22.65 48.09
CA GLU A 958 -18.40 -21.43 48.42
C GLU A 958 -17.51 -20.23 48.76
N LEU A 959 -18.07 -19.02 48.67
CA LEU A 959 -17.43 -17.77 49.08
C LEU A 959 -17.50 -17.57 50.60
N THR A 960 -16.37 -17.27 51.22
CA THR A 960 -16.30 -17.13 52.70
C THR A 960 -16.89 -15.81 53.22
N PRO A 961 -17.37 -15.76 54.49
CA PRO A 961 -17.93 -14.54 55.12
C PRO A 961 -17.02 -13.30 55.14
N THR A 962 -15.72 -13.49 54.89
CA THR A 962 -14.73 -12.43 54.68
C THR A 962 -15.08 -11.50 53.52
N GLY A 963 -15.79 -11.99 52.49
CA GLY A 963 -16.18 -11.21 51.31
C GLY A 963 -17.18 -10.08 51.62
N MET A 964 -18.25 -10.37 52.36
CA MET A 964 -19.29 -9.38 52.70
C MET A 964 -18.74 -8.19 53.51
N LYS A 965 -17.85 -8.44 54.47
CA LYS A 965 -17.23 -7.38 55.28
C LYS A 965 -16.39 -6.39 54.45
N LYS A 966 -15.84 -6.84 53.31
CA LYS A 966 -15.07 -5.98 52.39
C LYS A 966 -16.00 -5.01 51.63
N TRP A 967 -17.18 -5.46 51.21
CA TRP A 967 -18.18 -4.64 50.54
C TRP A 967 -18.88 -3.64 51.48
N GLU A 968 -19.22 -4.06 52.70
CA GLU A 968 -19.68 -3.14 53.76
C GLU A 968 -18.69 -1.98 54.00
N TRP A 969 -17.39 -2.28 54.03
CA TRP A 969 -16.35 -1.28 54.23
C TRP A 969 -16.29 -0.27 53.07
N TYR A 970 -16.38 -0.74 51.82
CA TYR A 970 -16.45 0.13 50.65
C TYR A 970 -17.70 1.03 50.67
N GLY A 971 -18.88 0.48 50.99
CA GLY A 971 -20.12 1.25 51.12
C GLY A 971 -20.04 2.31 52.24
N LYS A 972 -19.48 1.95 53.41
CA LYS A 972 -19.25 2.89 54.52
C LYS A 972 -18.21 3.96 54.18
N LYS A 973 -17.19 3.64 53.37
CA LYS A 973 -16.18 4.59 52.88
C LYS A 973 -16.79 5.61 51.91
N LEU A 974 -17.48 5.16 50.87
CA LEU A 974 -18.12 6.02 49.86
C LEU A 974 -19.12 7.01 50.49
N ARG A 975 -19.94 6.56 51.46
CA ARG A 975 -20.85 7.45 52.21
C ARG A 975 -20.10 8.49 53.04
N LYS A 976 -18.96 8.13 53.65
CA LYS A 976 -18.09 9.08 54.39
C LYS A 976 -17.45 10.11 53.46
N ASP A 977 -17.00 9.68 52.28
CA ASP A 977 -16.38 10.55 51.28
C ASP A 977 -17.41 11.56 50.73
N ALA A 978 -18.60 11.10 50.33
CA ALA A 978 -19.70 11.97 49.90
C ALA A 978 -20.13 12.98 51.00
N ALA A 979 -20.29 12.52 52.25
CA ALA A 979 -20.65 13.39 53.37
C ALA A 979 -19.56 14.43 53.71
N ARG A 980 -18.28 14.10 53.53
CA ARG A 980 -17.16 15.05 53.68
C ARG A 980 -17.23 16.14 52.62
N ASP A 981 -17.48 15.77 51.37
CA ASP A 981 -17.40 16.70 50.26
C ASP A 981 -18.69 17.56 50.15
N ALA A 982 -19.84 17.04 50.59
CA ALA A 982 -21.01 17.86 50.94
C ALA A 982 -20.72 18.89 52.06
N LYS A 983 -19.99 18.49 53.11
CA LYS A 983 -19.52 19.44 54.14
C LYS A 983 -18.51 20.48 53.61
N LYS A 984 -17.74 20.19 52.55
CA LYS A 984 -16.91 21.20 51.88
C LYS A 984 -17.73 22.20 51.06
N ALA A 985 -18.80 21.75 50.40
CA ALA A 985 -19.72 22.62 49.68
C ALA A 985 -20.42 23.60 50.64
N ALA A 986 -21.07 23.08 51.68
CA ALA A 986 -21.76 23.91 52.68
C ALA A 986 -20.82 24.90 53.41
N LYS A 987 -19.53 24.59 53.56
CA LYS A 987 -18.54 25.50 54.16
C LYS A 987 -17.99 26.56 53.20
N ARG A 988 -18.38 26.55 51.91
CA ARG A 988 -18.05 27.61 50.94
C ARG A 988 -19.15 28.65 50.76
N GLU A 989 -20.43 28.30 50.92
CA GLU A 989 -21.54 29.26 50.81
C GLU A 989 -21.65 30.25 51.99
N VAL A 990 -20.98 29.97 53.11
CA VAL A 990 -20.97 30.84 54.31
C VAL A 990 -20.00 32.03 54.17
N ILE A 991 -19.11 32.05 53.16
CA ILE A 991 -18.15 33.13 52.91
C ILE A 991 -18.49 33.81 51.58
N GLY A 992 -19.62 34.53 51.55
CA GLY A 992 -20.13 35.12 50.31
C GLY A 992 -21.43 35.93 50.38
N ARG A 993 -21.78 36.56 51.51
CA ARG A 993 -22.95 37.46 51.62
C ARG A 993 -22.65 38.70 52.47
N GLY A 994 -22.80 39.90 51.88
CA GLY A 994 -22.74 41.20 52.54
C GLY A 994 -22.89 42.34 51.53
N GLY A 995 -23.79 43.31 51.78
CA GLY A 995 -24.23 44.33 50.80
C GLY A 995 -25.28 43.78 49.81
N VAL A 996 -26.58 44.12 49.79
CA VAL A 996 -27.45 45.23 50.27
C VAL A 996 -27.80 46.30 49.20
N PHE A 997 -28.85 45.96 48.42
CA PHE A 997 -29.91 46.81 47.82
C PHE A 997 -29.63 47.79 46.62
N PRO A 998 -30.68 48.18 45.84
CA PRO A 998 -30.64 48.92 44.55
C PRO A 998 -31.11 50.41 44.73
N PRO A 999 -31.77 51.19 43.81
CA PRO A 999 -32.23 51.01 42.39
C PRO A 999 -32.05 52.25 41.42
N TYR A 1000 -32.68 52.18 40.22
CA TYR A 1000 -32.82 53.23 39.16
C TYR A 1000 -31.54 53.65 38.39
N GLY A 1001 -31.57 54.21 37.16
CA GLY A 1001 -32.64 54.29 36.14
C GLY A 1001 -32.46 55.39 35.05
N ASN A 1002 -32.99 55.12 33.84
CA ASN A 1002 -33.53 56.08 32.82
C ASN A 1002 -32.68 57.07 31.97
N LEU A 1003 -33.17 57.26 30.72
CA LEU A 1003 -33.04 58.38 29.74
C LEU A 1003 -31.67 58.58 29.01
N VAL A 1004 -31.54 58.67 27.66
CA VAL A 1004 -32.26 59.39 26.55
C VAL A 1004 -31.78 60.85 26.42
N ALA A 1005 -31.50 61.42 25.23
CA ALA A 1005 -31.76 61.02 23.82
C ALA A 1005 -30.46 60.60 23.06
N ASN A 1006 -30.20 60.73 21.75
CA ASN A 1006 -30.84 61.38 20.57
C ASN A 1006 -30.31 60.70 19.25
N GLY A 1007 -30.70 60.99 18.00
CA GLY A 1007 -31.70 61.92 17.45
C GLY A 1007 -31.70 61.96 15.91
N CYS A 1008 -32.81 61.53 15.26
CA CYS A 1008 -32.96 61.24 13.81
C CYS A 1008 -32.04 60.10 13.30
N ASP A 1009 -32.21 59.49 12.12
CA ASP A 1009 -33.19 59.58 11.00
C ASP A 1009 -33.27 58.18 10.32
N LYS A 1010 -34.17 57.76 9.43
CA LYS A 1010 -35.39 58.33 8.83
C LYS A 1010 -36.43 57.21 8.57
N LYS A 1011 -37.19 57.25 7.47
CA LYS A 1011 -38.28 56.35 7.00
C LYS A 1011 -38.50 56.57 5.48
N PRO A 1012 -39.40 55.85 4.74
CA PRO A 1012 -40.36 54.77 5.09
C PRO A 1012 -40.07 53.41 4.38
N LEU A 1013 -40.62 52.22 4.68
CA LEU A 1013 -41.98 51.72 5.01
C LEU A 1013 -42.96 51.55 3.81
N ARG A 1014 -43.57 50.35 3.70
CA ARG A 1014 -44.83 49.89 3.03
C ARG A 1014 -44.63 48.55 2.29
N GLU A 1015 -45.59 47.62 2.14
CA GLU A 1015 -46.90 47.31 2.77
C GLU A 1015 -47.13 45.78 2.54
N ILE A 1016 -47.70 44.98 3.46
CA ILE A 1016 -49.15 44.68 3.64
C ILE A 1016 -49.88 44.47 2.29
N GLY A 1017 -50.59 43.36 2.02
CA GLY A 1017 -50.88 42.16 2.81
C GLY A 1017 -52.13 41.43 2.26
N ALA A 1018 -52.71 40.53 3.07
CA ALA A 1018 -53.93 39.74 2.80
C ALA A 1018 -53.82 38.64 1.70
N GLY A 1019 -54.52 37.50 1.84
CA GLY A 1019 -55.30 37.07 2.99
C GLY A 1019 -56.05 35.75 2.81
N SER A 1020 -56.68 35.31 3.92
CA SER A 1020 -57.88 34.47 4.05
C SER A 1020 -58.29 33.41 3.01
N ALA A 1021 -58.88 32.26 3.36
CA ALA A 1021 -59.03 31.51 4.62
C ALA A 1021 -59.99 30.33 4.32
N ARG A 1022 -59.79 29.15 4.92
CA ARG A 1022 -60.90 28.28 5.35
C ARG A 1022 -60.48 27.18 6.32
N TYR A 1023 -61.21 27.13 7.43
CA TYR A 1023 -61.39 25.99 8.34
C TYR A 1023 -62.11 24.84 7.57
N ASN A 1024 -62.23 23.59 8.07
CA ASN A 1024 -62.55 23.24 9.45
C ASN A 1024 -62.20 21.78 9.88
N HIS A 1025 -62.46 21.45 11.15
CA HIS A 1025 -62.19 20.17 11.82
C HIS A 1025 -63.24 19.06 11.61
N GLY A 1026 -62.81 17.80 11.82
CA GLY A 1026 -63.62 16.66 12.27
C GLY A 1026 -64.18 15.73 11.16
N GLY A 1027 -64.35 14.42 11.39
CA GLY A 1027 -63.87 13.58 12.50
C GLY A 1027 -64.63 12.25 12.69
N PHE A 1028 -63.94 11.24 13.23
CA PHE A 1028 -64.45 10.04 13.94
C PHE A 1028 -65.27 8.94 13.19
N GLN A 1029 -65.18 7.72 13.74
CA GLN A 1029 -66.00 6.51 13.49
C GLN A 1029 -65.87 5.82 12.11
N ASP A 1030 -66.28 4.55 11.95
CA ASP A 1030 -65.99 3.31 12.69
C ASP A 1030 -66.55 2.11 11.86
N THR A 1031 -65.88 0.95 11.97
CA THR A 1031 -66.26 -0.47 11.73
C THR A 1031 -67.22 -0.96 10.60
N ASP A 1032 -66.93 -2.21 10.20
CA ASP A 1032 -67.85 -3.32 9.83
C ASP A 1032 -68.01 -3.83 8.36
N ASP A 1033 -68.38 -5.12 8.31
CA ASP A 1033 -68.79 -6.04 7.22
C ASP A 1033 -67.77 -6.60 6.19
N TYR A 1034 -67.81 -7.90 5.82
CA TYR A 1034 -67.77 -9.15 6.62
C TYR A 1034 -67.30 -10.35 5.75
N TYR A 1035 -66.47 -11.26 6.32
CA TYR A 1035 -65.99 -12.59 5.88
C TYR A 1035 -66.42 -13.26 4.53
N ALA A 1036 -65.42 -13.79 3.78
CA ALA A 1036 -65.46 -15.14 3.14
C ALA A 1036 -64.06 -15.66 2.69
N GLU A 1037 -63.78 -16.95 2.87
CA GLU A 1037 -62.71 -17.76 2.23
C GLU A 1037 -63.22 -18.34 0.88
N PRO A 1038 -62.40 -18.85 -0.09
CA PRO A 1038 -61.30 -19.83 0.13
C PRO A 1038 -60.10 -19.81 -0.86
N ALA A 1039 -59.20 -20.79 -0.74
CA ALA A 1039 -58.26 -21.26 -1.80
C ALA A 1039 -59.01 -22.16 -2.84
N PRO A 1040 -58.54 -22.39 -4.09
CA PRO A 1040 -57.22 -22.94 -4.48
C PRO A 1040 -56.52 -22.05 -5.55
N ASP A 1041 -55.52 -22.43 -6.36
CA ASP A 1041 -54.78 -23.69 -6.66
C ASP A 1041 -53.30 -23.33 -6.94
N LEU A 1042 -52.37 -24.29 -6.83
CA LEU A 1042 -50.92 -24.04 -6.98
C LEU A 1042 -50.29 -25.06 -7.95
N LYS A 1043 -50.14 -24.69 -9.23
CA LYS A 1043 -49.58 -25.57 -10.28
C LYS A 1043 -48.71 -24.85 -11.32
N SER A 1044 -47.40 -25.00 -11.21
CA SER A 1044 -46.58 -25.74 -12.20
C SER A 1044 -45.08 -25.66 -11.88
N PHE A 1045 -44.29 -26.59 -12.46
CA PHE A 1045 -42.81 -26.63 -12.46
C PHE A 1045 -42.08 -26.92 -11.13
N SER A 1046 -42.34 -28.12 -10.61
CA SER A 1046 -41.33 -29.18 -10.45
C SER A 1046 -39.93 -28.82 -9.93
N LEU A 1047 -39.63 -29.18 -8.68
CA LEU A 1047 -38.28 -29.65 -8.33
C LEU A 1047 -38.08 -31.08 -8.85
N ASP A 1048 -36.86 -31.46 -9.20
CA ASP A 1048 -36.39 -32.86 -9.11
C ASP A 1048 -35.16 -32.86 -8.19
N ALA A 1049 -35.16 -33.74 -7.19
CA ALA A 1049 -34.13 -33.80 -6.16
C ALA A 1049 -33.81 -35.27 -5.87
N ARG A 1050 -32.59 -35.70 -6.21
CA ARG A 1050 -32.14 -37.07 -5.98
C ARG A 1050 -31.15 -37.14 -4.84
N VAL A 1051 -31.65 -37.59 -3.70
CA VAL A 1051 -30.84 -38.34 -2.73
C VAL A 1051 -30.39 -39.64 -3.40
N PHE A 1052 -29.18 -40.09 -3.11
CA PHE A 1052 -28.77 -41.48 -3.32
C PHE A 1052 -28.30 -42.05 -1.98
N GLU A 1053 -28.94 -43.14 -1.57
CA GLU A 1053 -28.47 -43.99 -0.46
C GLU A 1053 -27.35 -44.92 -0.96
N PRO A 1054 -26.52 -45.49 -0.05
CA PRO A 1054 -25.44 -46.39 -0.43
C PRO A 1054 -25.96 -47.82 -0.66
N GLU A 1055 -25.82 -48.34 -1.88
CA GLU A 1055 -25.98 -49.77 -2.14
C GLU A 1055 -24.70 -50.54 -1.79
N VAL A 1056 -24.86 -51.56 -0.93
CA VAL A 1056 -23.88 -52.61 -0.65
C VAL A 1056 -24.61 -53.94 -0.88
N GLU A 1057 -24.10 -54.78 -1.79
CA GLU A 1057 -24.53 -56.19 -1.90
C GLU A 1057 -23.48 -57.15 -1.28
N PRO A 1058 -23.91 -58.28 -0.69
CA PRO A 1058 -23.02 -59.25 -0.03
C PRO A 1058 -22.86 -60.59 -0.80
N GLY A 1059 -21.84 -61.36 -0.40
CA GLY A 1059 -21.60 -62.77 -0.79
C GLY A 1059 -20.53 -62.95 -1.88
N ASP A 1060 -19.69 -63.99 -1.87
CA ASP A 1060 -19.50 -65.09 -0.90
C ASP A 1060 -18.01 -65.53 -0.87
N ASP A 1061 -17.64 -66.31 0.17
CA ASP A 1061 -16.31 -66.90 0.52
C ASP A 1061 -15.12 -65.95 0.79
#